data_AF-A0AA35TSD1-F1
#
_entry.id   AF-A0AA35TSD1-F1
#
_cell.length_a   1.000
_cell.length_b   1.000
_cell.length_c   1.000
_cell.angle_alpha   90.00
_cell.angle_beta   90.00
_cell.angle_gamma   90.00
#
_symmetry.space_group_name_H-M   'P 1'
#
loop_
_entity.id
_entity.type
_entity.pdbx_description
1 polymer ?
#
loop_
_entity_poly.entity_id
_entity_poly.type
_entity_poly.pdbx_seq_one_letter_code
_entity_poly.pdbx_strand_id
1 'polypeptide(L)'
;MSAGAEPTTLPGISTIKTSLVEVAMSNTPRSPPPCGGDELLGGSVGADAWSKASGTPPALLPGRRMSPQQAGGASQRAATSPLYLPRPPSTPPRESTTGKLRRSLEYIRLSRSELDEKEQTIGSLRSENVKLQAAVRELKNLQQSYSALQSACSDLAQCLGCSVEGVAAESVGDILHNQATSLLQDRQHTQQQLKRLQDELERSRGDTAAASVQVSSLEAQVQQARSALLSRDSELQRLQGEVERLQGSEARNNTALQSLRQRLTEMEGARGGEDSQQRLSELHTEIGRLRKALHEKEASEQRTQSELEACQAEVEETRHRVANLEEMYEDLCLQLAIGLQLGESATHDVDTLLAEVGRLAQESPQLRLRTETLTKTLKTCELDSRANRETILRLVSEVKKHEKLAAQVSDLQEAKMEQEALLESLERERNSYQERLVAAKETMAAQEEELQAKEIRVRELASNWHSLKATADAESELIAAEQQKYRELCKAVGSLVGSSSTEAVELLQTLEQVVQGGHQLRQRLEVRDAEQVESGRAHGSLRMQLAEVEAELERQRGRVKQLEGELLTQTLAKEGLERDMEKEQQFHQRLSKALKFDSTTAQVVTGDFARDAILVRAEQMTKHETQTLAEKQSALYSVQRQLKTCRQTLGSKEMYLGLLQKKASSLEGKLQEMSQREAHLENMAGKSKRLEKQVERQRAKMAEQNEELEKLRIENNEMSSLKTQCMEQEREVERLLVRLEELSQARSEQARQLAEARAKAQSSAVAAVAARERKEETREAEKEQRELRDQLSKARDTEIKFNKFQEAVQRLVSDARADSGSGGATEGAPSNYTLIARLELLVAEHKELRDTVQCLGPSLQQLEQGFRTGYSDTIAILQTRA
;
A
#
# COMPACT_ATOMS: atom_id res chain seq x y z
N MET A 1 -14.22 -33.69 26.61
CA MET A 1 -15.59 -33.10 26.52
C MET A 1 -15.61 -32.32 25.21
N SER A 2 -16.38 -32.68 24.18
CA SER A 2 -17.85 -32.87 24.11
C SER A 2 -18.56 -31.51 24.25
N ALA A 3 -19.43 -31.04 23.33
CA ALA A 3 -19.90 -31.53 22.01
C ALA A 3 -20.23 -30.26 21.14
N GLY A 4 -20.72 -30.28 19.89
CA GLY A 4 -21.18 -31.36 19.00
C GLY A 4 -22.71 -31.38 18.81
N ALA A 5 -23.15 -31.37 17.55
CA ALA A 5 -24.50 -31.66 17.00
C ALA A 5 -25.60 -30.56 16.96
N GLU A 6 -26.28 -30.54 15.81
CA GLU A 6 -27.68 -30.09 15.56
C GLU A 6 -28.63 -31.31 15.82
N PRO A 7 -29.79 -31.64 15.16
CA PRO A 7 -30.61 -30.96 14.12
C PRO A 7 -32.17 -31.02 14.27
N THR A 8 -32.86 -30.28 13.37
CA THR A 8 -34.33 -30.29 13.06
C THR A 8 -34.59 -29.49 11.76
N THR A 9 -35.44 -29.82 10.76
CA THR A 9 -36.23 -31.04 10.42
C THR A 9 -36.64 -31.02 8.91
N LEU A 10 -37.43 -32.01 8.46
CA LEU A 10 -38.03 -32.21 7.10
C LEU A 10 -39.37 -31.43 6.90
N PRO A 11 -40.14 -31.47 5.77
CA PRO A 11 -40.09 -32.39 4.60
C PRO A 11 -40.42 -31.85 3.16
N GLY A 12 -40.27 -32.71 2.13
CA GLY A 12 -40.96 -32.65 0.81
C GLY A 12 -40.17 -31.98 -0.35
N ILE A 13 -40.36 -32.31 -1.65
CA ILE A 13 -41.34 -33.17 -2.37
C ILE A 13 -40.64 -33.95 -3.53
N SER A 14 -41.31 -35.00 -4.03
CA SER A 14 -40.91 -36.02 -5.04
C SER A 14 -40.20 -35.60 -6.34
N THR A 15 -39.41 -36.54 -6.89
CA THR A 15 -39.08 -36.66 -8.33
C THR A 15 -39.47 -38.07 -8.81
N ILE A 16 -40.03 -38.20 -10.03
CA ILE A 16 -40.54 -39.47 -10.58
C ILE A 16 -39.49 -40.10 -11.52
N LYS A 17 -39.29 -41.42 -11.43
CA LYS A 17 -38.41 -42.21 -12.31
C LYS A 17 -39.08 -42.49 -13.66
N THR A 18 -38.29 -42.52 -14.73
CA THR A 18 -38.68 -43.06 -16.04
C THR A 18 -38.46 -44.57 -16.10
N SER A 19 -39.27 -45.27 -16.90
CA SER A 19 -39.11 -46.71 -17.20
C SER A 19 -39.38 -46.99 -18.67
N LEU A 20 -38.52 -47.79 -19.30
CA LEU A 20 -38.70 -48.29 -20.68
C LEU A 20 -39.80 -49.37 -20.75
N VAL A 21 -40.48 -49.44 -21.88
CA VAL A 21 -41.05 -50.69 -22.43
C VAL A 21 -40.82 -50.67 -23.95
N GLU A 22 -40.32 -51.78 -24.48
CA GLU A 22 -40.16 -52.01 -25.93
C GLU A 22 -41.40 -52.72 -26.50
N VAL A 23 -41.85 -52.32 -27.70
CA VAL A 23 -42.55 -53.20 -28.64
C VAL A 23 -42.09 -52.84 -30.06
N ALA A 24 -41.82 -53.84 -30.89
CA ALA A 24 -41.40 -53.71 -32.28
C ALA A 24 -42.42 -54.33 -33.25
N MET A 25 -42.08 -54.39 -34.54
CA MET A 25 -42.91 -54.83 -35.69
C MET A 25 -43.89 -53.76 -36.21
N SER A 26 -44.12 -53.58 -37.52
CA SER A 26 -43.39 -54.08 -38.71
C SER A 26 -43.87 -53.37 -40.00
N ASN A 27 -43.13 -53.58 -41.10
CA ASN A 27 -43.50 -53.39 -42.53
C ASN A 27 -43.20 -52.06 -43.22
N THR A 28 -42.27 -52.16 -44.17
CA THR A 28 -42.10 -51.37 -45.40
C THR A 28 -43.00 -51.99 -46.52
N PRO A 29 -42.88 -51.74 -47.85
CA PRO A 29 -42.04 -50.78 -48.60
C PRO A 29 -42.75 -50.01 -49.75
N ARG A 30 -42.10 -48.97 -50.30
CA ARG A 30 -41.69 -48.89 -51.73
C ARG A 30 -40.93 -47.61 -52.10
N SER A 31 -40.19 -47.71 -53.20
CA SER A 31 -39.40 -46.70 -53.93
C SER A 31 -39.21 -47.24 -55.38
N PRO A 32 -38.42 -46.63 -56.31
CA PRO A 32 -37.90 -45.26 -56.38
C PRO A 32 -38.35 -44.42 -57.64
N PRO A 33 -37.54 -44.15 -58.70
CA PRO A 33 -37.14 -42.80 -59.19
C PRO A 33 -37.65 -42.52 -60.65
N PRO A 34 -37.06 -41.69 -61.56
CA PRO A 34 -35.83 -40.83 -61.53
C PRO A 34 -35.86 -39.45 -62.25
N CYS A 35 -34.71 -38.74 -62.20
CA CYS A 35 -34.22 -37.64 -63.09
C CYS A 35 -35.11 -36.39 -63.30
N GLY A 36 -34.59 -35.18 -63.58
CA GLY A 36 -33.22 -34.72 -63.81
C GLY A 36 -33.12 -33.91 -65.11
N GLY A 37 -32.82 -32.60 -65.04
CA GLY A 37 -32.70 -31.71 -66.21
C GLY A 37 -32.59 -30.22 -65.84
N ASP A 38 -31.98 -29.43 -66.72
CA ASP A 38 -31.73 -27.99 -66.60
C ASP A 38 -32.65 -27.13 -67.52
N GLU A 39 -32.36 -25.83 -67.62
CA GLU A 39 -32.75 -24.86 -68.68
C GLU A 39 -34.10 -24.09 -68.62
N LEU A 40 -33.98 -22.82 -68.19
CA LEU A 40 -34.21 -21.57 -68.98
C LEU A 40 -35.58 -21.18 -69.62
N LEU A 41 -35.84 -19.86 -69.54
CA LEU A 41 -36.61 -18.94 -70.42
C LEU A 41 -38.16 -18.84 -70.35
N GLY A 42 -38.64 -17.58 -70.19
CA GLY A 42 -39.96 -17.05 -70.63
C GLY A 42 -41.20 -17.36 -69.77
N GLY A 43 -42.24 -16.51 -69.66
CA GLY A 43 -42.34 -15.06 -69.90
C GLY A 43 -43.49 -14.57 -70.80
N SER A 44 -44.68 -14.23 -70.23
CA SER A 44 -45.64 -13.25 -70.81
C SER A 44 -46.87 -12.90 -69.92
N VAL A 45 -47.16 -11.60 -69.84
CA VAL A 45 -48.46 -10.88 -69.90
C VAL A 45 -49.75 -11.48 -69.28
N GLY A 46 -50.20 -10.88 -68.17
CA GLY A 46 -51.33 -9.91 -68.15
C GLY A 46 -52.80 -10.36 -68.30
N ALA A 47 -53.63 -10.03 -67.28
CA ALA A 47 -55.09 -9.87 -67.39
C ALA A 47 -55.66 -9.00 -66.23
N ASP A 48 -56.54 -8.03 -66.52
CA ASP A 48 -57.18 -7.11 -65.57
C ASP A 48 -58.44 -7.65 -64.85
N ALA A 49 -58.77 -7.09 -63.67
CA ALA A 49 -60.11 -6.48 -63.41
C ALA A 49 -60.36 -5.94 -61.96
N TRP A 50 -60.69 -4.64 -61.85
CA TRP A 50 -61.67 -4.01 -60.90
C TRP A 50 -61.29 -3.94 -59.38
N SER A 51 -61.74 -2.97 -58.54
CA SER A 51 -62.56 -1.74 -58.71
C SER A 51 -62.46 -0.77 -57.49
N LYS A 52 -62.66 0.56 -57.72
CA LYS A 52 -63.13 1.65 -56.79
C LYS A 52 -62.21 2.05 -55.59
N ALA A 53 -61.85 3.31 -55.29
CA ALA A 53 -62.53 4.64 -55.19
C ALA A 53 -63.19 4.91 -53.80
N SER A 54 -63.22 6.12 -53.19
CA SER A 54 -62.55 7.44 -53.39
C SER A 54 -62.97 8.44 -52.26
N GLY A 55 -62.21 9.51 -51.93
CA GLY A 55 -62.75 10.63 -51.13
C GLY A 55 -61.80 11.59 -50.38
N THR A 56 -61.78 12.87 -50.79
CA THR A 56 -61.27 14.10 -50.10
C THR A 56 -62.46 15.10 -49.96
N PRO A 57 -62.47 16.31 -49.31
CA PRO A 57 -61.50 17.43 -49.38
C PRO A 57 -61.40 18.33 -48.08
N PRO A 58 -61.36 19.69 -48.08
CA PRO A 58 -60.14 20.53 -48.15
C PRO A 58 -60.02 21.69 -47.10
N ALA A 59 -58.91 22.44 -47.14
CA ALA A 59 -58.83 23.85 -46.69
C ALA A 59 -57.70 24.62 -47.42
N LEU A 60 -57.77 25.96 -47.52
CA LEU A 60 -56.83 26.82 -48.27
C LEU A 60 -56.44 28.14 -47.53
N LEU A 61 -55.61 28.96 -48.18
CA LEU A 61 -54.74 30.02 -47.61
C LEU A 61 -55.42 31.44 -47.49
N PRO A 62 -54.75 32.61 -47.68
CA PRO A 62 -54.41 33.45 -46.52
C PRO A 62 -54.73 34.97 -46.66
N GLY A 63 -54.30 35.77 -45.67
CA GLY A 63 -53.89 37.17 -45.89
C GLY A 63 -54.87 38.27 -45.45
N ARG A 64 -54.35 39.49 -45.26
CA ARG A 64 -55.13 40.67 -44.80
C ARG A 64 -54.51 42.00 -45.22
N ARG A 65 -55.24 42.80 -46.01
CA ARG A 65 -55.54 44.24 -45.79
C ARG A 65 -56.18 44.90 -47.02
N MET A 66 -57.35 45.51 -46.81
CA MET A 66 -57.73 46.80 -47.38
C MET A 66 -58.70 47.50 -46.40
N SER A 67 -58.98 48.78 -46.64
CA SER A 67 -59.85 49.70 -45.89
C SER A 67 -60.69 50.52 -46.91
N PRO A 68 -61.74 51.32 -46.58
CA PRO A 68 -62.00 51.96 -45.28
C PRO A 68 -63.50 52.15 -44.86
N GLN A 69 -63.71 52.99 -43.84
CA GLN A 69 -64.86 53.88 -43.55
C GLN A 69 -66.17 53.40 -42.86
N GLN A 70 -66.47 54.14 -41.78
CA GLN A 70 -67.77 54.66 -41.27
C GLN A 70 -68.76 53.82 -40.41
N ALA A 71 -69.14 54.48 -39.30
CA ALA A 71 -70.44 54.54 -38.59
C ALA A 71 -71.04 53.32 -37.85
N GLY A 72 -71.71 53.58 -36.70
CA GLY A 72 -72.85 52.73 -36.25
C GLY A 72 -72.97 52.34 -34.77
N GLY A 73 -73.44 53.26 -33.92
CA GLY A 73 -74.23 53.09 -32.69
C GLY A 73 -74.47 51.73 -31.96
N ALA A 74 -73.89 51.63 -30.76
CA ALA A 74 -74.52 51.45 -29.43
C ALA A 74 -75.56 50.32 -29.09
N SER A 75 -75.61 49.98 -27.79
CA SER A 75 -76.63 49.15 -27.07
C SER A 75 -76.62 47.64 -27.33
N GLN A 76 -77.04 46.72 -26.45
CA GLN A 76 -77.43 46.61 -25.00
C GLN A 76 -77.45 45.07 -24.69
N ARG A 77 -77.67 44.45 -23.51
CA ARG A 77 -77.99 44.68 -22.07
C ARG A 77 -77.69 43.31 -21.35
N ALA A 78 -77.67 43.11 -20.03
CA ALA A 78 -77.14 43.80 -18.85
C ALA A 78 -77.29 42.86 -17.62
N ALA A 79 -76.54 43.07 -16.53
CA ALA A 79 -76.71 42.37 -15.23
C ALA A 79 -76.38 43.33 -14.07
N THR A 80 -76.91 43.08 -12.86
CA THR A 80 -77.06 44.11 -11.81
C THR A 80 -76.42 43.77 -10.45
N SER A 81 -75.62 44.73 -9.94
CA SER A 81 -75.60 45.17 -8.53
C SER A 81 -75.08 44.25 -7.39
N PRO A 82 -74.57 44.80 -6.25
CA PRO A 82 -73.80 46.05 -6.13
C PRO A 82 -72.70 46.08 -4.99
N LEU A 83 -72.01 47.24 -4.89
CA LEU A 83 -71.39 47.90 -3.70
C LEU A 83 -69.90 47.70 -3.28
N TYR A 84 -69.26 48.88 -3.07
CA TYR A 84 -68.05 49.27 -2.30
C TYR A 84 -66.59 48.99 -2.79
N LEU A 85 -65.66 49.82 -2.27
CA LEU A 85 -64.29 50.20 -2.72
C LEU A 85 -63.37 50.40 -1.47
N PRO A 86 -62.01 50.24 -1.49
CA PRO A 86 -61.10 51.37 -1.86
C PRO A 86 -59.58 51.14 -2.22
N ARG A 87 -58.99 52.09 -2.96
CA ARG A 87 -57.61 52.72 -2.99
C ARG A 87 -56.23 51.96 -3.08
N PRO A 88 -55.13 52.68 -3.51
CA PRO A 88 -53.74 52.15 -3.72
C PRO A 88 -52.54 52.93 -3.05
N PRO A 89 -51.28 52.47 -3.21
CA PRO A 89 -49.98 53.21 -3.10
C PRO A 89 -49.13 53.12 -4.43
N SER A 90 -47.87 53.56 -4.65
CA SER A 90 -46.93 54.65 -4.19
C SER A 90 -45.66 54.70 -5.11
N THR A 91 -44.76 55.70 -5.06
CA THR A 91 -43.54 55.82 -5.94
C THR A 91 -42.25 56.41 -5.27
N PRO A 92 -41.03 56.23 -5.85
CA PRO A 92 -39.76 56.90 -5.46
C PRO A 92 -39.22 57.98 -6.45
N PRO A 93 -38.12 58.73 -6.14
CA PRO A 93 -37.82 60.07 -6.70
C PRO A 93 -36.72 60.21 -7.79
N ARG A 94 -36.29 61.46 -8.09
CA ARG A 94 -35.57 61.94 -9.31
C ARG A 94 -34.07 62.26 -9.13
N GLU A 95 -33.30 62.16 -10.23
CA GLU A 95 -31.90 62.62 -10.35
C GLU A 95 -31.70 63.96 -11.11
N SER A 96 -30.51 64.57 -10.94
CA SER A 96 -30.09 65.90 -11.42
C SER A 96 -29.73 66.00 -12.92
N THR A 97 -29.51 67.22 -13.41
CA THR A 97 -29.37 67.54 -14.85
C THR A 97 -27.97 67.33 -15.43
N THR A 98 -26.91 67.55 -14.64
CA THR A 98 -25.51 67.35 -15.10
C THR A 98 -25.21 65.88 -15.41
N GLY A 99 -25.75 64.96 -14.60
CA GLY A 99 -25.70 63.51 -14.89
C GLY A 99 -26.40 63.14 -16.21
N LYS A 100 -27.51 63.81 -16.56
CA LYS A 100 -28.22 63.58 -17.82
C LYS A 100 -27.40 64.02 -19.03
N LEU A 101 -26.72 65.17 -18.94
CA LEU A 101 -25.83 65.65 -20.01
C LEU A 101 -24.61 64.74 -20.22
N ARG A 102 -24.02 64.21 -19.14
CA ARG A 102 -22.92 63.24 -19.25
C ARG A 102 -23.41 61.94 -19.90
N ARG A 103 -24.52 61.38 -19.40
CA ARG A 103 -25.18 60.19 -19.98
C ARG A 103 -25.57 60.39 -21.45
N SER A 104 -26.03 61.58 -21.86
CA SER A 104 -26.39 61.82 -23.26
C SER A 104 -25.18 61.95 -24.18
N LEU A 105 -24.08 62.55 -23.73
CA LEU A 105 -22.82 62.57 -24.50
C LEU A 105 -22.19 61.17 -24.61
N GLU A 106 -22.26 60.39 -23.53
CA GLU A 106 -21.78 59.02 -23.47
C GLU A 106 -22.65 58.09 -24.33
N TYR A 107 -23.98 58.26 -24.30
CA TYR A 107 -24.93 57.62 -25.21
C TYR A 107 -24.67 58.00 -26.68
N ILE A 108 -24.36 59.25 -27.00
CA ILE A 108 -23.99 59.67 -28.36
C ILE A 108 -22.67 59.00 -28.79
N ARG A 109 -21.69 58.89 -27.89
CA ARG A 109 -20.40 58.21 -28.17
C ARG A 109 -20.59 56.71 -28.41
N LEU A 110 -21.41 56.04 -27.58
CA LEU A 110 -21.77 54.63 -27.75
C LEU A 110 -22.59 54.41 -29.02
N SER A 111 -23.62 55.23 -29.27
CA SER A 111 -24.40 55.21 -30.51
C SER A 111 -23.53 55.41 -31.75
N ARG A 112 -22.44 56.18 -31.65
CA ARG A 112 -21.48 56.34 -32.74
C ARG A 112 -20.57 55.13 -32.93
N SER A 113 -20.06 54.52 -31.85
CA SER A 113 -19.34 53.23 -31.94
C SER A 113 -20.23 52.16 -32.58
N GLU A 114 -21.48 52.05 -32.12
CA GLU A 114 -22.48 51.16 -32.70
C GLU A 114 -22.75 51.46 -34.19
N LEU A 115 -22.73 52.73 -34.61
CA LEU A 115 -22.88 53.09 -36.03
C LEU A 115 -21.62 52.75 -36.83
N ASP A 116 -20.43 53.01 -36.31
CA ASP A 116 -19.16 52.66 -36.95
C ASP A 116 -19.02 51.13 -37.09
N GLU A 117 -19.47 50.35 -36.09
CA GLU A 117 -19.58 48.88 -36.13
C GLU A 117 -20.66 48.40 -37.12
N LYS A 118 -21.81 49.09 -37.19
CA LYS A 118 -22.85 48.81 -38.20
C LYS A 118 -22.37 49.15 -39.61
N GLU A 119 -21.55 50.19 -39.80
CA GLU A 119 -20.93 50.50 -41.09
C GLU A 119 -19.83 49.49 -41.47
N GLN A 120 -19.03 49.01 -40.51
CA GLN A 120 -18.07 47.91 -40.76
C GLN A 120 -18.77 46.60 -41.13
N THR A 121 -19.85 46.23 -40.44
CA THR A 121 -20.62 45.02 -40.77
C THR A 121 -21.38 45.18 -42.10
N ILE A 122 -21.95 46.35 -42.41
CA ILE A 122 -22.48 46.67 -43.74
C ILE A 122 -21.37 46.63 -44.82
N GLY A 123 -20.14 47.05 -44.50
CA GLY A 123 -18.97 46.94 -45.39
C GLY A 123 -18.60 45.49 -45.68
N SER A 124 -18.56 44.65 -44.64
CA SER A 124 -18.34 43.20 -44.77
C SER A 124 -19.43 42.55 -45.63
N LEU A 125 -20.71 42.79 -45.31
CA LEU A 125 -21.87 42.29 -46.07
C LEU A 125 -21.90 42.80 -47.51
N ARG A 126 -21.45 44.04 -47.79
CA ARG A 126 -21.26 44.54 -49.16
C ARG A 126 -20.15 43.80 -49.89
N SER A 127 -19.01 43.54 -49.24
CA SER A 127 -17.93 42.75 -49.84
C SER A 127 -18.35 41.32 -50.14
N GLU A 128 -19.16 40.72 -49.26
CA GLU A 128 -19.74 39.39 -49.42
C GLU A 128 -20.81 39.38 -50.50
N ASN A 129 -21.66 40.41 -50.60
CA ASN A 129 -22.61 40.55 -51.69
C ASN A 129 -21.91 40.71 -53.04
N VAL A 130 -20.77 41.41 -53.11
CA VAL A 130 -19.94 41.49 -54.33
C VAL A 130 -19.35 40.12 -54.70
N LYS A 131 -18.88 39.33 -53.72
CA LYS A 131 -18.43 37.93 -53.93
C LYS A 131 -19.57 37.04 -54.42
N LEU A 132 -20.75 37.12 -53.79
CA LEU A 132 -21.94 36.38 -54.19
C LEU A 132 -22.43 36.79 -55.59
N GLN A 133 -22.36 38.08 -55.94
CA GLN A 133 -22.65 38.54 -57.31
C GLN A 133 -21.61 38.06 -58.32
N ALA A 134 -20.33 37.90 -57.93
CA ALA A 134 -19.32 37.27 -58.79
C ALA A 134 -19.64 35.79 -59.00
N ALA A 135 -19.91 35.03 -57.92
CA ALA A 135 -20.35 33.63 -58.01
C ALA A 135 -21.65 33.45 -58.80
N VAL A 136 -22.61 34.38 -58.70
CA VAL A 136 -23.84 34.37 -59.53
C VAL A 136 -23.56 34.72 -61.00
N ARG A 137 -22.53 35.53 -61.30
CA ARG A 137 -22.07 35.72 -62.69
C ARG A 137 -21.37 34.47 -63.21
N GLU A 138 -20.53 33.81 -62.42
CA GLU A 138 -19.89 32.53 -62.78
C GLU A 138 -20.92 31.42 -62.98
N LEU A 139 -21.92 31.30 -62.10
CA LEU A 139 -23.04 30.37 -62.27
C LEU A 139 -23.90 30.70 -63.50
N LYS A 140 -24.10 31.98 -63.85
CA LYS A 140 -24.75 32.36 -65.13
C LYS A 140 -23.90 32.03 -66.34
N ASN A 141 -22.58 32.20 -66.28
CA ASN A 141 -21.66 31.81 -67.35
C ASN A 141 -21.63 30.28 -67.52
N LEU A 142 -21.69 29.52 -66.42
CA LEU A 142 -21.82 28.06 -66.42
C LEU A 142 -23.19 27.60 -66.91
N GLN A 143 -24.27 28.32 -66.59
CA GLN A 143 -25.60 28.04 -67.14
C GLN A 143 -25.67 28.36 -68.63
N GLN A 144 -24.98 29.41 -69.09
CA GLN A 144 -24.82 29.72 -70.51
C GLN A 144 -24.00 28.67 -71.24
N SER A 145 -22.85 28.24 -70.70
CA SER A 145 -22.05 27.17 -71.31
C SER A 145 -22.77 25.82 -71.28
N TYR A 146 -23.54 25.52 -70.23
CA TYR A 146 -24.43 24.36 -70.20
C TYR A 146 -25.53 24.46 -71.27
N SER A 147 -26.16 25.63 -71.45
CA SER A 147 -27.16 25.82 -72.50
C SER A 147 -26.58 25.74 -73.92
N ALA A 148 -25.33 26.17 -74.12
CA ALA A 148 -24.59 26.03 -75.37
C ALA A 148 -24.16 24.57 -75.61
N LEU A 149 -23.78 23.83 -74.57
CA LEU A 149 -23.54 22.39 -74.64
C LEU A 149 -24.85 21.65 -74.94
N GLN A 150 -25.97 22.08 -74.37
CA GLN A 150 -27.29 21.51 -74.61
C GLN A 150 -27.79 21.80 -76.04
N SER A 151 -27.50 22.98 -76.61
CA SER A 151 -27.67 23.23 -78.04
C SER A 151 -26.77 22.29 -78.85
N ALA A 152 -25.46 22.27 -78.61
CA ALA A 152 -24.54 21.41 -79.34
C ALA A 152 -24.91 19.91 -79.28
N CYS A 153 -25.45 19.43 -78.16
CA CYS A 153 -26.02 18.09 -78.03
C CYS A 153 -27.33 17.91 -78.79
N SER A 154 -28.19 18.93 -78.86
CA SER A 154 -29.41 18.93 -79.68
C SER A 154 -29.11 19.00 -81.19
N ASP A 155 -28.07 19.74 -81.57
CA ASP A 155 -27.57 19.87 -82.94
C ASP A 155 -26.92 18.54 -83.37
N LEU A 156 -26.10 17.93 -82.51
CA LEU A 156 -25.61 16.55 -82.69
C LEU A 156 -26.75 15.53 -82.77
N ALA A 157 -27.81 15.66 -81.97
CA ALA A 157 -28.96 14.76 -82.03
C ALA A 157 -29.73 14.89 -83.36
N GLN A 158 -29.87 16.11 -83.90
CA GLN A 158 -30.42 16.31 -85.24
C GLN A 158 -29.49 15.76 -86.35
N CYS A 159 -28.18 15.81 -86.18
CA CYS A 159 -27.22 15.20 -87.10
C CYS A 159 -27.18 13.65 -87.05
N LEU A 160 -27.64 13.01 -85.97
CA LEU A 160 -27.47 11.57 -85.74
C LEU A 160 -28.67 10.69 -86.08
N GLY A 161 -29.85 11.26 -86.39
CA GLY A 161 -30.85 10.64 -87.26
C GLY A 161 -31.37 9.22 -86.93
N CYS A 162 -31.26 8.74 -85.69
CA CYS A 162 -31.62 7.36 -85.33
C CYS A 162 -33.06 7.24 -84.83
N SER A 163 -33.95 6.71 -85.67
CA SER A 163 -35.29 6.24 -85.28
C SER A 163 -35.22 4.87 -84.61
N VAL A 164 -35.89 4.72 -83.47
CA VAL A 164 -36.74 3.55 -83.17
C VAL A 164 -37.95 4.04 -82.36
N GLU A 165 -39.15 3.99 -82.94
CA GLU A 165 -40.41 4.06 -82.18
C GLU A 165 -40.75 2.66 -81.65
N GLY A 166 -41.18 2.50 -80.39
CA GLY A 166 -41.52 1.16 -79.90
C GLY A 166 -42.01 1.01 -78.45
N VAL A 167 -43.34 0.87 -78.33
CA VAL A 167 -44.07 0.03 -77.35
C VAL A 167 -44.16 0.46 -75.87
N ALA A 168 -45.39 0.32 -75.35
CA ALA A 168 -45.83 0.39 -73.95
C ALA A 168 -44.86 -0.25 -72.93
N ALA A 169 -44.62 0.33 -71.75
CA ALA A 169 -45.59 0.74 -70.71
C ALA A 169 -46.22 -0.45 -69.95
N GLU A 170 -45.40 -1.13 -69.14
CA GLU A 170 -45.83 -1.84 -67.91
C GLU A 170 -44.66 -1.97 -66.92
N SER A 171 -43.47 -2.33 -67.40
CA SER A 171 -42.22 -2.47 -66.60
C SER A 171 -41.75 -1.21 -65.86
N VAL A 172 -42.21 -0.02 -66.27
CA VAL A 172 -41.91 1.25 -65.60
C VAL A 172 -42.53 1.31 -64.19
N GLY A 173 -43.66 0.62 -63.95
CA GLY A 173 -44.35 0.62 -62.66
C GLY A 173 -43.48 0.03 -61.53
N ASP A 174 -42.94 -1.17 -61.73
CA ASP A 174 -42.12 -1.86 -60.73
C ASP A 174 -40.75 -1.20 -60.53
N ILE A 175 -40.16 -0.66 -61.60
CA ILE A 175 -38.92 0.12 -61.48
C ILE A 175 -39.17 1.37 -60.63
N LEU A 176 -40.26 2.11 -60.87
CA LEU A 176 -40.64 3.26 -60.04
C LEU A 176 -41.04 2.86 -58.62
N HIS A 177 -41.67 1.69 -58.39
CA HIS A 177 -42.04 1.25 -57.05
C HIS A 177 -40.81 0.83 -56.22
N ASN A 178 -39.88 0.10 -56.81
CA ASN A 178 -38.62 -0.27 -56.15
C ASN A 178 -37.72 0.95 -55.93
N GLN A 179 -37.67 1.90 -56.88
CA GLN A 179 -37.01 3.19 -56.67
C GLN A 179 -37.70 4.01 -55.57
N ALA A 180 -39.04 4.09 -55.54
CA ALA A 180 -39.77 4.83 -54.52
C ALA A 180 -39.61 4.22 -53.11
N THR A 181 -39.55 2.89 -52.99
CA THR A 181 -39.32 2.22 -51.71
C THR A 181 -37.86 2.34 -51.24
N SER A 182 -36.87 2.25 -52.14
CA SER A 182 -35.48 2.63 -51.82
C SER A 182 -35.42 4.08 -51.35
N LEU A 183 -35.92 5.03 -52.15
CA LEU A 183 -35.93 6.45 -51.82
C LEU A 183 -36.67 6.76 -50.51
N LEU A 184 -37.67 5.97 -50.11
CA LEU A 184 -38.31 6.08 -48.79
C LEU A 184 -37.42 5.58 -47.65
N GLN A 185 -36.67 4.48 -47.85
CA GLN A 185 -35.67 4.00 -46.88
C GLN A 185 -34.48 4.97 -46.79
N ASP A 186 -33.98 5.45 -47.92
CA ASP A 186 -32.92 6.47 -48.01
C ASP A 186 -33.36 7.79 -47.35
N ARG A 187 -34.61 8.22 -47.56
CA ARG A 187 -35.21 9.38 -46.88
C ARG A 187 -35.34 9.16 -45.36
N GLN A 188 -35.63 7.94 -44.90
CA GLN A 188 -35.64 7.63 -43.47
C GLN A 188 -34.22 7.59 -42.90
N HIS A 189 -33.24 7.02 -43.61
CA HIS A 189 -31.86 6.94 -43.19
C HIS A 189 -31.21 8.33 -43.10
N THR A 190 -31.37 9.16 -44.14
CA THR A 190 -30.92 10.56 -44.14
C THR A 190 -31.63 11.39 -43.07
N GLN A 191 -32.92 11.16 -42.77
CA GLN A 191 -33.59 11.81 -41.62
C GLN A 191 -33.03 11.36 -40.26
N GLN A 192 -32.60 10.10 -40.11
CA GLN A 192 -31.92 9.65 -38.88
C GLN A 192 -30.50 10.21 -38.76
N GLN A 193 -29.75 10.28 -39.87
CA GLN A 193 -28.43 10.93 -39.93
C GLN A 193 -28.53 12.42 -39.58
N LEU A 194 -29.47 13.15 -40.20
CA LEU A 194 -29.72 14.57 -39.93
C LEU A 194 -30.05 14.81 -38.45
N LYS A 195 -30.83 13.94 -37.80
CA LYS A 195 -31.09 14.04 -36.35
C LYS A 195 -29.83 13.84 -35.52
N ARG A 196 -28.98 12.84 -35.82
CA ARG A 196 -27.71 12.65 -35.09
C ARG A 196 -26.78 13.86 -35.25
N LEU A 197 -26.67 14.40 -36.46
CA LEU A 197 -25.90 15.61 -36.74
C LEU A 197 -26.50 16.85 -36.07
N GLN A 198 -27.82 16.93 -35.90
CA GLN A 198 -28.49 17.97 -35.10
C GLN A 198 -28.14 17.84 -33.61
N ASP A 199 -28.26 16.64 -33.03
CA ASP A 199 -27.87 16.40 -31.64
C ASP A 199 -26.38 16.70 -31.39
N GLU A 200 -25.49 16.35 -32.32
CA GLU A 200 -24.05 16.62 -32.26
C GLU A 200 -23.72 18.12 -32.43
N LEU A 201 -24.47 18.82 -33.27
CA LEU A 201 -24.42 20.29 -33.39
C LEU A 201 -24.94 20.99 -32.13
N GLU A 202 -25.96 20.45 -31.46
CA GLU A 202 -26.48 20.99 -30.20
C GLU A 202 -25.53 20.73 -29.02
N ARG A 203 -24.91 19.54 -28.95
CA ARG A 203 -23.85 19.24 -27.96
C ARG A 203 -22.65 20.19 -28.13
N SER A 204 -22.12 20.29 -29.34
CA SER A 204 -20.98 21.18 -29.62
C SER A 204 -21.31 22.68 -29.44
N ARG A 205 -22.56 23.10 -29.64
CA ARG A 205 -23.06 24.44 -29.23
C ARG A 205 -23.10 24.62 -27.71
N GLY A 206 -23.49 23.58 -26.98
CA GLY A 206 -23.40 23.55 -25.50
C GLY A 206 -21.96 23.66 -25.01
N ASP A 207 -21.04 22.88 -25.57
CA ASP A 207 -19.62 22.87 -25.23
C ASP A 207 -18.95 24.22 -25.55
N THR A 208 -19.24 24.81 -26.71
CA THR A 208 -18.72 26.14 -27.07
C THR A 208 -19.34 27.28 -26.23
N ALA A 209 -20.60 27.17 -25.81
CA ALA A 209 -21.18 28.10 -24.85
C ALA A 209 -20.53 27.98 -23.45
N ALA A 210 -20.29 26.75 -22.98
CA ALA A 210 -19.59 26.51 -21.71
C ALA A 210 -18.15 27.03 -21.74
N ALA A 211 -17.42 26.81 -22.84
CA ALA A 211 -16.10 27.36 -23.07
C ALA A 211 -16.11 28.91 -23.10
N SER A 212 -17.11 29.53 -23.73
CA SER A 212 -17.28 30.99 -23.74
C SER A 212 -17.44 31.57 -22.33
N VAL A 213 -18.25 30.92 -21.47
CA VAL A 213 -18.40 31.32 -20.06
C VAL A 213 -17.08 31.17 -19.28
N GLN A 214 -16.29 30.12 -19.54
CA GLN A 214 -14.96 29.96 -18.94
C GLN A 214 -13.99 31.05 -19.40
N VAL A 215 -13.98 31.38 -20.70
CA VAL A 215 -13.15 32.48 -21.24
C VAL A 215 -13.49 33.81 -20.56
N SER A 216 -14.77 34.20 -20.51
CA SER A 216 -15.16 35.45 -19.84
C SER A 216 -14.89 35.46 -18.33
N SER A 217 -14.89 34.30 -17.66
CA SER A 217 -14.46 34.19 -16.26
C SER A 217 -12.94 34.42 -16.10
N LEU A 218 -12.14 33.86 -17.00
CA LEU A 218 -10.69 34.06 -17.02
C LEU A 218 -10.31 35.50 -17.40
N GLU A 219 -11.03 36.12 -18.36
CA GLU A 219 -10.87 37.54 -18.71
C GLU A 219 -11.14 38.44 -17.50
N ALA A 220 -12.20 38.19 -16.74
CA ALA A 220 -12.51 38.93 -15.52
C ALA A 220 -11.39 38.78 -14.45
N GLN A 221 -10.87 37.56 -14.25
CA GLN A 221 -9.76 37.29 -13.35
C GLN A 221 -8.47 38.01 -13.79
N VAL A 222 -8.17 38.03 -15.10
CA VAL A 222 -7.01 38.75 -15.66
C VAL A 222 -7.14 40.26 -15.47
N GLN A 223 -8.33 40.84 -15.64
CA GLN A 223 -8.55 42.27 -15.37
C GLN A 223 -8.44 42.60 -13.87
N GLN A 224 -8.92 41.74 -12.98
CA GLN A 224 -8.75 41.88 -11.54
C GLN A 224 -7.28 41.78 -11.10
N ALA A 225 -6.51 40.86 -11.70
CA ALA A 225 -5.07 40.75 -11.44
C ALA A 225 -4.31 41.99 -11.94
N ARG A 226 -4.68 42.54 -13.09
CA ARG A 226 -4.10 43.80 -13.63
C ARG A 226 -4.38 45.02 -12.74
N SER A 227 -5.60 45.17 -12.23
CA SER A 227 -5.91 46.28 -11.32
C SER A 227 -5.21 46.14 -9.96
N ALA A 228 -5.06 44.90 -9.46
CA ALA A 228 -4.27 44.63 -8.26
C ALA A 228 -2.78 44.97 -8.46
N LEU A 229 -2.17 44.60 -9.58
CA LEU A 229 -0.78 44.96 -9.93
C LEU A 229 -0.58 46.48 -9.97
N LEU A 230 -1.43 47.20 -10.71
CA LEU A 230 -1.36 48.68 -10.77
C LEU A 230 -1.48 49.34 -9.40
N SER A 231 -2.25 48.76 -8.47
CA SER A 231 -2.32 49.26 -7.09
C SER A 231 -1.01 49.03 -6.32
N ARG A 232 -0.40 47.84 -6.44
CA ARG A 232 0.91 47.50 -5.85
C ARG A 232 2.04 48.37 -6.41
N ASP A 233 2.05 48.63 -7.72
CA ASP A 233 3.03 49.51 -8.35
C ASP A 233 2.95 50.94 -7.79
N SER A 234 1.74 51.45 -7.54
CA SER A 234 1.55 52.78 -6.91
C SER A 234 2.00 52.83 -5.44
N GLU A 235 1.84 51.73 -4.69
CA GLU A 235 2.36 51.61 -3.33
C GLU A 235 3.89 51.53 -3.30
N LEU A 236 4.50 50.82 -4.27
CA LEU A 236 5.96 50.72 -4.41
C LEU A 236 6.59 52.08 -4.75
N GLN A 237 6.02 52.84 -5.69
CA GLN A 237 6.48 54.21 -6.00
C GLN A 237 6.39 55.13 -4.77
N ARG A 238 5.31 55.03 -3.99
CA ARG A 238 5.14 55.77 -2.73
C ARG A 238 6.23 55.41 -1.70
N LEU A 239 6.55 54.12 -1.54
CA LEU A 239 7.60 53.64 -0.64
C LEU A 239 9.00 54.07 -1.10
N GLN A 240 9.29 54.07 -2.40
CA GLN A 240 10.55 54.55 -2.95
C GLN A 240 10.80 56.03 -2.61
N GLY A 241 9.80 56.90 -2.80
CA GLY A 241 9.88 58.30 -2.41
C GLY A 241 10.04 58.53 -0.89
N GLU A 242 9.52 57.62 -0.06
CA GLU A 242 9.77 57.66 1.39
C GLU A 242 11.22 57.30 1.76
N VAL A 243 11.84 56.33 1.06
CA VAL A 243 13.26 55.97 1.24
C VAL A 243 14.18 57.11 0.81
N GLU A 244 13.95 57.71 -0.36
CA GLU A 244 14.72 58.87 -0.84
C GLU A 244 14.64 60.05 0.13
N ARG A 245 13.45 60.33 0.68
CA ARG A 245 13.24 61.38 1.69
C ARG A 245 14.01 61.10 2.99
N LEU A 246 14.12 59.83 3.40
CA LEU A 246 14.87 59.43 4.59
C LEU A 246 16.38 59.57 4.38
N GLN A 247 16.92 59.05 3.27
CA GLN A 247 18.33 59.22 2.89
C GLN A 247 18.72 60.71 2.80
N GLY A 248 17.86 61.53 2.18
CA GLY A 248 18.02 62.98 2.12
C GLY A 248 17.89 63.68 3.48
N SER A 249 17.39 63.02 4.54
CA SER A 249 17.41 63.55 5.92
C SER A 249 18.68 63.13 6.67
N GLU A 250 19.14 61.89 6.48
CA GLU A 250 20.37 61.36 7.06
C GLU A 250 21.60 62.16 6.61
N ALA A 251 21.70 62.46 5.30
CA ALA A 251 22.78 63.28 4.75
C ALA A 251 22.89 64.68 5.39
N ARG A 252 21.75 65.30 5.76
CA ARG A 252 21.70 66.60 6.44
C ARG A 252 22.10 66.50 7.92
N ASN A 253 21.79 65.39 8.59
CA ASN A 253 22.24 65.16 9.97
C ASN A 253 23.77 64.94 10.02
N ASN A 254 24.32 64.22 9.03
CA ASN A 254 25.75 63.93 8.95
C ASN A 254 26.61 65.18 8.69
N THR A 255 26.17 66.11 7.84
CA THR A 255 26.89 67.39 7.64
C THR A 255 26.82 68.30 8.86
N ALA A 256 25.67 68.33 9.58
CA ALA A 256 25.56 69.05 10.84
C ALA A 256 26.56 68.53 11.90
N LEU A 257 26.67 67.21 12.06
CA LEU A 257 27.63 66.58 12.98
C LEU A 257 29.09 66.91 12.64
N GLN A 258 29.46 66.98 11.37
CA GLN A 258 30.80 67.39 10.94
C GLN A 258 31.11 68.84 11.35
N SER A 259 30.17 69.77 11.16
CA SER A 259 30.37 71.19 11.54
C SER A 259 30.59 71.40 13.05
N LEU A 260 29.94 70.59 13.89
CA LEU A 260 30.09 70.65 15.34
C LEU A 260 31.45 70.14 15.83
N ARG A 261 32.01 69.11 15.17
CA ARG A 261 33.36 68.59 15.45
C ARG A 261 34.44 69.61 15.14
N GLN A 262 34.32 70.32 14.01
CA GLN A 262 35.31 71.31 13.61
C GLN A 262 35.40 72.47 14.62
N ARG A 263 34.26 73.03 15.03
CA ARG A 263 34.21 74.14 16.01
C ARG A 263 34.75 73.77 17.40
N LEU A 264 34.78 72.48 17.76
CA LEU A 264 35.46 72.01 18.98
C LEU A 264 36.98 72.17 18.85
N THR A 265 37.58 71.66 17.76
CA THR A 265 39.03 71.72 17.54
C THR A 265 39.58 73.15 17.44
N GLU A 266 38.78 74.09 16.90
CA GLU A 266 39.13 75.51 16.81
C GLU A 266 39.19 76.19 18.20
N MET A 267 38.31 75.79 19.12
CA MET A 267 38.28 76.30 20.51
C MET A 267 39.42 75.76 21.38
N GLU A 268 39.95 74.59 21.05
CA GLU A 268 41.06 73.96 21.78
C GLU A 268 42.41 74.61 21.44
N GLY A 269 42.64 74.97 20.17
CA GLY A 269 43.88 75.60 19.72
C GLY A 269 44.13 77.01 20.27
N ALA A 270 43.08 77.75 20.63
CA ALA A 270 43.18 79.17 21.04
C ALA A 270 43.74 79.42 22.46
N ARG A 271 44.23 78.38 23.17
CA ARG A 271 44.49 78.42 24.63
C ARG A 271 45.94 78.49 25.10
N GLY A 272 46.95 78.50 24.22
CA GLY A 272 48.36 78.45 24.66
C GLY A 272 49.33 79.23 23.77
N GLY A 273 49.80 80.38 24.26
CA GLY A 273 50.83 81.19 23.62
C GLY A 273 51.80 81.84 24.61
N GLU A 274 53.08 81.82 24.27
CA GLU A 274 54.18 82.69 24.76
C GLU A 274 54.56 82.62 26.25
N ASP A 275 53.72 83.07 27.19
CA ASP A 275 54.02 83.06 28.64
C ASP A 275 54.22 81.63 29.19
N SER A 276 53.76 80.64 28.42
CA SER A 276 54.02 79.23 28.63
C SER A 276 55.47 78.81 28.33
N GLN A 277 56.18 79.40 27.36
CA GLN A 277 57.39 78.77 26.80
C GLN A 277 58.60 78.73 27.75
N GLN A 278 58.80 79.73 28.61
CA GLN A 278 59.88 79.68 29.62
C GLN A 278 59.55 78.74 30.78
N ARG A 279 58.32 78.77 31.30
CA ARG A 279 57.88 77.78 32.30
C ARG A 279 57.89 76.36 31.72
N LEU A 280 57.58 76.22 30.43
CA LEU A 280 57.66 74.95 29.72
C LEU A 280 59.09 74.44 29.59
N SER A 281 60.15 75.25 29.46
CA SER A 281 61.50 74.70 29.35
C SER A 281 61.99 74.13 30.69
N GLU A 282 61.78 74.86 31.79
CA GLU A 282 62.07 74.39 33.14
C GLU A 282 61.23 73.14 33.48
N LEU A 283 59.91 73.21 33.25
CA LEU A 283 59.00 72.07 33.39
C LEU A 283 59.42 70.91 32.47
N HIS A 284 59.89 71.13 31.24
CA HIS A 284 60.36 70.03 30.37
C HIS A 284 61.57 69.30 30.95
N THR A 285 62.45 69.97 31.70
CA THR A 285 63.56 69.29 32.37
C THR A 285 63.11 68.48 33.58
N GLU A 286 62.18 69.01 34.39
CA GLU A 286 61.71 68.31 35.59
C GLU A 286 60.65 67.25 35.28
N ILE A 287 59.73 67.52 34.35
CA ILE A 287 58.92 66.50 33.67
C ILE A 287 59.84 65.51 32.95
N GLY A 288 61.03 65.89 32.50
CA GLY A 288 62.04 64.97 31.95
C GLY A 288 62.57 63.97 32.99
N ARG A 289 62.81 64.41 34.24
CA ARG A 289 63.16 63.52 35.37
C ARG A 289 61.97 62.70 35.84
N LEU A 290 60.84 63.35 36.08
CA LEU A 290 59.61 62.74 36.55
C LEU A 290 59.07 61.73 35.53
N ARG A 291 59.17 61.98 34.21
CA ARG A 291 58.85 60.97 33.18
C ARG A 291 59.77 59.76 33.26
N LYS A 292 61.08 59.91 33.53
CA LYS A 292 61.96 58.75 33.69
C LYS A 292 61.62 57.94 34.94
N ALA A 293 61.49 58.59 36.10
CA ALA A 293 61.10 57.93 37.35
C ALA A 293 59.69 57.31 37.26
N LEU A 294 58.76 57.98 36.57
CA LEU A 294 57.42 57.46 36.28
C LEU A 294 57.51 56.27 35.33
N HIS A 295 58.30 56.31 34.24
CA HIS A 295 58.41 55.20 33.30
C HIS A 295 59.15 53.99 33.87
N GLU A 296 60.12 54.22 34.76
CA GLU A 296 60.74 53.16 35.59
C GLU A 296 59.73 52.57 36.58
N LYS A 297 58.80 53.39 37.12
CA LYS A 297 57.71 52.93 37.98
C LYS A 297 56.63 52.18 37.20
N GLU A 298 56.12 52.73 36.11
CA GLU A 298 55.23 52.08 35.13
C GLU A 298 55.83 50.75 34.66
N ALA A 299 57.11 50.68 34.33
CA ALA A 299 57.76 49.42 33.93
C ALA A 299 57.93 48.43 35.09
N SER A 300 58.04 48.89 36.35
CA SER A 300 58.00 48.01 37.53
C SER A 300 56.58 47.55 37.85
N GLU A 301 55.60 48.42 37.67
CA GLU A 301 54.18 48.18 37.94
C GLU A 301 53.59 47.23 36.89
N GLN A 302 53.88 47.44 35.60
CA GLN A 302 53.54 46.55 34.49
C GLN A 302 54.14 45.14 34.65
N ARG A 303 55.34 45.02 35.25
CA ARG A 303 55.91 43.70 35.59
C ARG A 303 55.12 43.04 36.71
N THR A 304 54.86 43.76 37.81
CA THR A 304 54.02 43.20 38.88
C THR A 304 52.57 42.94 38.46
N GLN A 305 52.06 43.68 37.47
CA GLN A 305 50.75 43.45 36.85
C GLN A 305 50.78 42.21 35.97
N SER A 306 51.78 42.03 35.09
CA SER A 306 51.86 40.82 34.26
C SER A 306 52.20 39.56 35.06
N GLU A 307 53.00 39.67 36.13
CA GLU A 307 53.21 38.61 37.12
C GLU A 307 51.90 38.25 37.86
N LEU A 308 51.11 39.26 38.25
CA LEU A 308 49.81 39.05 38.91
C LEU A 308 48.75 38.49 37.95
N GLU A 309 48.69 38.96 36.71
CA GLU A 309 47.81 38.45 35.64
C GLU A 309 48.16 37.00 35.29
N ALA A 310 49.45 36.64 35.23
CA ALA A 310 49.88 35.26 35.07
C ALA A 310 49.44 34.38 36.24
N CYS A 311 49.65 34.83 37.49
CA CYS A 311 49.18 34.11 38.68
C CYS A 311 47.65 33.98 38.71
N GLN A 312 46.91 34.98 38.25
CA GLN A 312 45.46 34.94 38.15
C GLN A 312 45.01 33.94 37.07
N ALA A 313 45.65 33.93 35.90
CA ALA A 313 45.36 32.97 34.84
C ALA A 313 45.63 31.51 35.27
N GLU A 314 46.71 31.24 36.01
CA GLU A 314 46.99 29.91 36.58
C GLU A 314 45.95 29.51 37.64
N VAL A 315 45.50 30.45 38.48
CA VAL A 315 44.45 30.22 39.48
C VAL A 315 43.07 30.01 38.83
N GLU A 316 42.76 30.70 37.74
CA GLU A 316 41.52 30.48 36.98
C GLU A 316 41.57 29.17 36.18
N GLU A 317 42.69 28.83 35.53
CA GLU A 317 42.82 27.54 34.84
C GLU A 317 42.70 26.36 35.82
N THR A 318 43.36 26.43 36.98
CA THR A 318 43.24 25.38 38.00
C THR A 318 41.82 25.27 38.58
N ARG A 319 41.11 26.39 38.77
CA ARG A 319 39.69 26.39 39.14
C ARG A 319 38.80 25.77 38.05
N HIS A 320 39.02 26.10 36.78
CA HIS A 320 38.28 25.49 35.66
C HIS A 320 38.56 23.99 35.56
N ARG A 321 39.81 23.54 35.75
CA ARG A 321 40.15 22.11 35.80
C ARG A 321 39.44 21.38 36.95
N VAL A 322 39.31 22.00 38.13
CA VAL A 322 38.56 21.43 39.26
C VAL A 322 37.05 21.38 38.96
N ALA A 323 36.44 22.49 38.55
CA ALA A 323 35.01 22.57 38.26
C ALA A 323 34.58 21.58 37.16
N ASN A 324 35.38 21.42 36.11
CA ASN A 324 35.11 20.45 35.04
C ASN A 324 35.18 19.00 35.56
N LEU A 325 36.04 18.69 36.54
CA LEU A 325 36.13 17.36 37.15
C LEU A 325 34.98 17.10 38.12
N GLU A 326 34.51 18.13 38.83
CA GLU A 326 33.31 18.08 39.67
C GLU A 326 32.05 17.85 38.80
N GLU A 327 31.87 18.60 37.71
CA GLU A 327 30.79 18.41 36.72
C GLU A 327 30.81 16.99 36.14
N MET A 328 31.96 16.51 35.64
CA MET A 328 32.10 15.15 35.12
C MET A 328 31.82 14.04 36.16
N TYR A 329 32.06 14.31 37.44
CA TYR A 329 31.80 13.37 38.53
C TYR A 329 30.31 13.33 38.89
N GLU A 330 29.65 14.50 38.99
CA GLU A 330 28.20 14.59 39.23
C GLU A 330 27.42 13.96 38.07
N ASP A 331 27.82 14.24 36.83
CA ASP A 331 27.18 13.71 35.62
C ASP A 331 27.31 12.18 35.53
N LEU A 332 28.45 11.61 35.94
CA LEU A 332 28.65 10.17 36.06
C LEU A 332 27.75 9.53 37.14
N CYS A 333 27.63 10.17 38.31
CA CYS A 333 26.77 9.68 39.39
C CYS A 333 25.28 9.79 39.03
N LEU A 334 24.88 10.85 38.33
CA LEU A 334 23.52 11.03 37.79
C LEU A 334 23.19 9.95 36.75
N GLN A 335 24.10 9.68 35.81
CA GLN A 335 23.93 8.64 34.79
C GLN A 335 23.83 7.23 35.42
N LEU A 336 24.59 6.96 36.49
CA LEU A 336 24.47 5.73 37.29
C LEU A 336 23.12 5.64 38.00
N ALA A 337 22.69 6.69 38.71
CA ALA A 337 21.41 6.71 39.42
C ALA A 337 20.22 6.50 38.47
N ILE A 338 20.20 7.19 37.33
CA ILE A 338 19.19 7.03 36.27
C ILE A 338 19.23 5.61 35.68
N GLY A 339 20.43 5.07 35.41
CA GLY A 339 20.61 3.72 34.88
C GLY A 339 20.14 2.61 35.84
N LEU A 340 20.18 2.89 37.15
CA LEU A 340 19.70 2.01 38.22
C LEU A 340 18.23 2.27 38.63
N GLN A 341 17.60 3.30 38.06
CA GLN A 341 16.25 3.77 38.41
C GLN A 341 16.08 4.16 39.90
N LEU A 342 17.16 4.65 40.51
CA LEU A 342 17.17 5.16 41.88
C LEU A 342 16.63 6.60 41.90
N GLY A 343 16.00 6.98 43.03
CA GLY A 343 15.42 8.32 43.20
C GLY A 343 16.48 9.42 43.38
N GLU A 344 16.05 10.67 43.29
CA GLU A 344 16.89 11.89 43.38
C GLU A 344 17.74 12.00 44.66
N SER A 345 17.47 11.20 45.69
CA SER A 345 18.27 11.13 46.93
C SER A 345 19.54 10.27 46.80
N ALA A 346 19.69 9.47 45.75
CA ALA A 346 20.82 8.56 45.53
C ALA A 346 21.86 9.09 44.52
N THR A 347 21.66 10.28 43.94
CA THR A 347 22.53 10.85 42.90
C THR A 347 23.92 11.26 43.39
N HIS A 348 24.13 11.33 44.70
CA HIS A 348 25.39 11.76 45.33
C HIS A 348 25.96 10.74 46.35
N ASP A 349 25.31 9.59 46.53
CA ASP A 349 25.77 8.52 47.44
C ASP A 349 26.36 7.35 46.64
N VAL A 350 27.66 7.43 46.38
CA VAL A 350 28.41 6.45 45.57
C VAL A 350 28.37 5.05 46.18
N ASP A 351 28.33 4.91 47.50
CA ASP A 351 28.28 3.60 48.16
C ASP A 351 26.93 2.90 47.90
N THR A 352 25.81 3.64 47.87
CA THR A 352 24.51 3.06 47.45
C THR A 352 24.50 2.65 45.97
N LEU A 353 25.09 3.47 45.09
CA LEU A 353 25.21 3.15 43.65
C LEU A 353 26.05 1.88 43.44
N LEU A 354 27.19 1.76 44.12
CA LEU A 354 28.08 0.60 44.04
C LEU A 354 27.45 -0.67 44.65
N ALA A 355 26.73 -0.54 45.77
CA ALA A 355 26.00 -1.65 46.38
C ALA A 355 24.92 -2.22 45.44
N GLU A 356 24.17 -1.36 44.76
CA GLU A 356 23.09 -1.76 43.87
C GLU A 356 23.61 -2.35 42.54
N VAL A 357 24.70 -1.80 41.99
CA VAL A 357 25.45 -2.44 40.89
C VAL A 357 25.96 -3.82 41.32
N GLY A 358 26.46 -3.96 42.55
CA GLY A 358 26.90 -5.23 43.13
C GLY A 358 25.77 -6.26 43.25
N ARG A 359 24.56 -5.83 43.67
CA ARG A 359 23.35 -6.67 43.73
C ARG A 359 22.95 -7.17 42.35
N LEU A 360 22.83 -6.27 41.37
CA LEU A 360 22.46 -6.61 39.99
C LEU A 360 23.49 -7.53 39.31
N ALA A 361 24.77 -7.35 39.60
CA ALA A 361 25.84 -8.23 39.12
C ALA A 361 25.70 -9.67 39.66
N GLN A 362 25.26 -9.86 40.91
CA GLN A 362 25.00 -11.17 41.51
C GLN A 362 23.70 -11.82 41.03
N GLU A 363 22.68 -11.04 40.68
CA GLU A 363 21.41 -11.54 40.16
C GLU A 363 21.48 -11.92 38.67
N SER A 364 22.29 -11.23 37.86
CA SER A 364 22.46 -11.51 36.43
C SER A 364 22.75 -12.99 36.09
N PRO A 365 23.69 -13.71 36.75
CA PRO A 365 23.90 -15.14 36.50
C PRO A 365 22.72 -16.02 36.94
N GLN A 366 22.01 -15.67 38.02
CA GLN A 366 20.83 -16.42 38.48
C GLN A 366 19.69 -16.32 37.46
N LEU A 367 19.47 -15.11 36.92
CA LEU A 367 18.48 -14.88 35.87
C LEU A 367 18.84 -15.60 34.56
N ARG A 368 20.13 -15.69 34.19
CA ARG A 368 20.59 -16.49 33.03
C ARG A 368 20.34 -17.99 33.23
N LEU A 369 20.63 -18.53 34.41
CA LEU A 369 20.31 -19.92 34.75
C LEU A 369 18.79 -20.18 34.70
N ARG A 370 17.98 -19.21 35.12
CA ARG A 370 16.51 -19.28 35.04
C ARG A 370 15.98 -19.20 33.59
N THR A 371 16.55 -18.37 32.72
CA THR A 371 16.14 -18.33 31.30
C THR A 371 16.61 -19.56 30.52
N GLU A 372 17.80 -20.09 30.83
CA GLU A 372 18.27 -21.37 30.28
C GLU A 372 17.37 -22.55 30.66
N THR A 373 17.00 -22.67 31.94
CA THR A 373 16.12 -23.75 32.41
C THR A 373 14.72 -23.63 31.81
N LEU A 374 14.13 -22.43 31.78
CA LEU A 374 12.85 -22.18 31.09
C LEU A 374 12.91 -22.49 29.59
N THR A 375 14.03 -22.19 28.93
CA THR A 375 14.24 -22.51 27.51
C THR A 375 14.39 -24.02 27.26
N LYS A 376 15.01 -24.76 28.20
CA LYS A 376 15.09 -26.22 28.17
C LYS A 376 13.69 -26.84 28.34
N THR A 377 12.88 -26.37 29.29
CA THR A 377 11.50 -26.85 29.48
C THR A 377 10.55 -26.45 28.35
N LEU A 378 10.73 -25.28 27.73
CA LEU A 378 9.94 -24.90 26.56
C LEU A 378 10.19 -25.87 25.40
N LYS A 379 11.46 -26.21 25.14
CA LYS A 379 11.84 -27.16 24.08
C LYS A 379 11.29 -28.57 24.32
N THR A 380 11.24 -29.07 25.56
CA THR A 380 10.58 -30.36 25.84
C THR A 380 9.07 -30.27 25.59
N CYS A 381 8.39 -29.25 26.12
CA CYS A 381 6.96 -29.04 25.88
C CYS A 381 6.60 -28.86 24.39
N GLU A 382 7.47 -28.25 23.59
CA GLU A 382 7.31 -28.19 22.13
C GLU A 382 7.41 -29.57 21.46
N LEU A 383 8.34 -30.42 21.89
CA LEU A 383 8.49 -31.78 21.36
C LEU A 383 7.30 -32.65 21.76
N ASP A 384 6.87 -32.57 23.02
CA ASP A 384 5.69 -33.27 23.54
C ASP A 384 4.42 -32.81 22.79
N SER A 385 4.27 -31.51 22.55
CA SER A 385 3.16 -30.96 21.75
C SER A 385 3.17 -31.44 20.29
N ARG A 386 4.36 -31.63 19.68
CA ARG A 386 4.49 -32.23 18.34
C ARG A 386 4.10 -33.71 18.34
N ALA A 387 4.60 -34.51 19.28
CA ALA A 387 4.25 -35.93 19.42
C ALA A 387 2.74 -36.14 19.71
N ASN A 388 2.16 -35.27 20.53
CA ASN A 388 0.72 -35.24 20.79
C ASN A 388 -0.07 -34.85 19.53
N ARG A 389 0.38 -33.84 18.78
CA ARG A 389 -0.25 -33.45 17.49
C ARG A 389 -0.20 -34.57 16.46
N GLU A 390 0.93 -35.27 16.31
CA GLU A 390 1.05 -36.43 15.42
C GLU A 390 0.15 -37.58 15.85
N THR A 391 0.00 -37.81 17.15
CA THR A 391 -0.89 -38.84 17.70
C THR A 391 -2.37 -38.48 17.51
N ILE A 392 -2.75 -37.21 17.68
CA ILE A 392 -4.09 -36.71 17.34
C ILE A 392 -4.34 -36.85 15.84
N LEU A 393 -3.38 -36.53 14.97
CA LEU A 393 -3.51 -36.70 13.51
C LEU A 393 -3.67 -38.18 13.12
N ARG A 394 -2.95 -39.09 13.77
CA ARG A 394 -3.09 -40.53 13.59
C ARG A 394 -4.50 -41.00 13.98
N LEU A 395 -4.95 -40.66 15.19
CA LEU A 395 -6.29 -40.98 15.70
C LEU A 395 -7.40 -40.37 14.82
N VAL A 396 -7.26 -39.14 14.34
CA VAL A 396 -8.21 -38.53 13.38
C VAL A 396 -8.20 -39.26 12.03
N SER A 397 -7.06 -39.79 11.59
CA SER A 397 -6.99 -40.63 10.37
C SER A 397 -7.63 -42.01 10.57
N GLU A 398 -7.62 -42.54 11.80
CA GLU A 398 -8.26 -43.80 12.17
C GLU A 398 -9.77 -43.63 12.34
N VAL A 399 -10.22 -42.59 13.04
CA VAL A 399 -11.63 -42.18 13.09
C VAL A 399 -12.19 -42.00 11.68
N LYS A 400 -11.46 -41.31 10.77
CA LYS A 400 -11.87 -41.16 9.36
C LYS A 400 -11.86 -42.46 8.53
N LYS A 401 -11.19 -43.52 8.99
CA LYS A 401 -11.35 -44.88 8.42
C LYS A 401 -12.58 -45.55 9.01
N HIS A 402 -12.82 -45.44 10.31
CA HIS A 402 -14.00 -45.99 10.98
C HIS A 402 -15.30 -45.32 10.51
N GLU A 403 -15.33 -44.00 10.29
CA GLU A 403 -16.45 -43.28 9.66
C GLU A 403 -16.78 -43.84 8.27
N LYS A 404 -15.75 -44.09 7.44
CA LYS A 404 -15.93 -44.69 6.11
C LYS A 404 -16.39 -46.15 6.16
N LEU A 405 -15.87 -46.94 7.10
CA LEU A 405 -16.31 -48.32 7.30
C LEU A 405 -17.74 -48.37 7.85
N ALA A 406 -18.12 -47.43 8.73
CA ALA A 406 -19.49 -47.30 9.23
C ALA A 406 -20.47 -46.88 8.13
N ALA A 407 -20.08 -45.93 7.26
CA ALA A 407 -20.84 -45.59 6.06
C ALA A 407 -21.01 -46.81 5.15
N GLN A 408 -19.93 -47.53 4.83
CA GLN A 408 -19.99 -48.77 4.04
C GLN A 408 -20.87 -49.85 4.67
N VAL A 409 -20.93 -49.95 6.01
CA VAL A 409 -21.86 -50.85 6.70
C VAL A 409 -23.30 -50.36 6.60
N SER A 410 -23.56 -49.04 6.60
CA SER A 410 -24.88 -48.46 6.31
C SER A 410 -25.31 -48.74 4.87
N ASP A 411 -24.44 -48.46 3.89
CA ASP A 411 -24.67 -48.73 2.46
C ASP A 411 -25.01 -50.22 2.22
N LEU A 412 -24.28 -51.13 2.89
CA LEU A 412 -24.54 -52.58 2.84
C LEU A 412 -25.80 -53.00 3.59
N GLN A 413 -26.22 -52.30 4.64
CA GLN A 413 -27.49 -52.54 5.31
C GLN A 413 -28.67 -52.06 4.45
N GLU A 414 -28.57 -50.89 3.81
CA GLU A 414 -29.56 -50.41 2.86
C GLU A 414 -29.70 -51.35 1.66
N ALA A 415 -28.58 -51.74 1.03
CA ALA A 415 -28.59 -52.73 -0.06
C ALA A 415 -29.15 -54.10 0.37
N LYS A 416 -28.90 -54.53 1.61
CA LYS A 416 -29.50 -55.75 2.18
C LYS A 416 -31.01 -55.61 2.36
N MET A 417 -31.50 -54.47 2.86
CA MET A 417 -32.94 -54.21 3.01
C MET A 417 -33.64 -54.12 1.64
N GLU A 418 -33.00 -53.52 0.63
CA GLU A 418 -33.50 -53.56 -0.75
C GLU A 418 -33.55 -54.99 -1.30
N GLN A 419 -32.51 -55.80 -1.08
CA GLN A 419 -32.48 -57.20 -1.49
C GLN A 419 -33.56 -58.04 -0.78
N GLU A 420 -33.78 -57.83 0.51
CA GLU A 420 -34.83 -58.52 1.27
C GLU A 420 -36.23 -58.11 0.80
N ALA A 421 -36.48 -56.81 0.56
CA ALA A 421 -37.74 -56.34 -0.01
C ALA A 421 -38.02 -56.89 -1.43
N LEU A 422 -36.98 -57.03 -2.26
CA LEU A 422 -37.06 -57.67 -3.58
C LEU A 422 -37.31 -59.19 -3.49
N LEU A 423 -36.72 -59.87 -2.51
CA LEU A 423 -37.00 -61.29 -2.26
C LEU A 423 -38.45 -61.47 -1.81
N GLU A 424 -38.95 -60.65 -0.86
CA GLU A 424 -40.35 -60.72 -0.45
C GLU A 424 -41.33 -60.41 -1.60
N SER A 425 -41.02 -59.48 -2.50
CA SER A 425 -41.90 -59.20 -3.66
C SER A 425 -41.93 -60.38 -4.63
N LEU A 426 -40.79 -60.99 -4.92
CA LEU A 426 -40.69 -62.21 -5.72
C LEU A 426 -41.37 -63.42 -5.05
N GLU A 427 -41.35 -63.52 -3.72
CA GLU A 427 -42.12 -64.55 -3.00
C GLU A 427 -43.64 -64.30 -3.06
N ARG A 428 -44.09 -63.05 -2.93
CA ARG A 428 -45.51 -62.68 -3.12
C ARG A 428 -45.97 -62.99 -4.55
N GLU A 429 -45.16 -62.65 -5.55
CA GLU A 429 -45.44 -62.99 -6.95
C GLU A 429 -45.50 -64.52 -7.14
N ARG A 430 -44.47 -65.27 -6.70
CA ARG A 430 -44.43 -66.74 -6.73
C ARG A 430 -45.69 -67.35 -6.13
N ASN A 431 -46.08 -66.90 -4.93
CA ASN A 431 -47.28 -67.39 -4.25
C ASN A 431 -48.54 -67.10 -5.09
N SER A 432 -48.68 -65.89 -5.65
CA SER A 432 -49.80 -65.55 -6.54
C SER A 432 -49.83 -66.37 -7.84
N TYR A 433 -48.67 -66.81 -8.35
CA TYR A 433 -48.58 -67.73 -9.49
C TYR A 433 -48.95 -69.16 -9.09
N GLN A 434 -48.59 -69.60 -7.87
CA GLN A 434 -48.97 -70.89 -7.31
C GLN A 434 -50.48 -70.95 -7.04
N GLU A 435 -51.08 -69.92 -6.44
CA GLU A 435 -52.52 -69.77 -6.24
C GLU A 435 -53.28 -69.82 -7.58
N ARG A 436 -52.84 -69.03 -8.57
CA ARG A 436 -53.41 -69.08 -9.93
C ARG A 436 -53.26 -70.44 -10.60
N LEU A 437 -52.16 -71.16 -10.37
CA LEU A 437 -51.95 -72.51 -10.88
C LEU A 437 -52.84 -73.56 -10.18
N VAL A 438 -53.11 -73.41 -8.88
CA VAL A 438 -54.05 -74.27 -8.14
C VAL A 438 -55.47 -74.03 -8.62
N ALA A 439 -55.93 -72.77 -8.68
CA ALA A 439 -57.25 -72.43 -9.21
C ALA A 439 -57.44 -72.87 -10.67
N ALA A 440 -56.40 -72.75 -11.51
CA ALA A 440 -56.42 -73.28 -12.88
C ALA A 440 -56.57 -74.82 -12.90
N LYS A 441 -55.87 -75.56 -12.02
CA LYS A 441 -56.03 -77.02 -11.91
C LYS A 441 -57.42 -77.42 -11.40
N GLU A 442 -57.97 -76.71 -10.43
CA GLU A 442 -59.31 -76.95 -9.90
C GLU A 442 -60.39 -76.70 -10.97
N THR A 443 -60.26 -75.61 -11.74
CA THR A 443 -61.17 -75.35 -12.87
C THR A 443 -61.01 -76.35 -14.03
N MET A 444 -59.80 -76.84 -14.32
CA MET A 444 -59.62 -77.93 -15.29
C MET A 444 -60.23 -79.24 -14.78
N ALA A 445 -60.04 -79.61 -13.51
CA ALA A 445 -60.64 -80.80 -12.93
C ALA A 445 -62.18 -80.74 -12.98
N ALA A 446 -62.77 -79.59 -12.65
CA ALA A 446 -64.22 -79.38 -12.78
C ALA A 446 -64.70 -79.47 -14.26
N GLN A 447 -63.89 -79.03 -15.23
CA GLN A 447 -64.19 -79.21 -16.66
C GLN A 447 -64.03 -80.66 -17.12
N GLU A 448 -63.07 -81.41 -16.59
CA GLU A 448 -62.90 -82.84 -16.83
C GLU A 448 -64.07 -83.65 -16.24
N GLU A 449 -64.56 -83.32 -15.04
CA GLU A 449 -65.77 -83.90 -14.46
C GLU A 449 -67.02 -83.57 -15.28
N GLU A 450 -67.17 -82.31 -15.73
CA GLU A 450 -68.31 -81.90 -16.57
C GLU A 450 -68.27 -82.59 -17.96
N LEU A 451 -67.07 -82.79 -18.53
CA LEU A 451 -66.87 -83.56 -19.75
C LEU A 451 -67.20 -85.05 -19.55
N GLN A 452 -66.74 -85.67 -18.46
CA GLN A 452 -67.09 -87.06 -18.14
C GLN A 452 -68.60 -87.23 -17.95
N ALA A 453 -69.27 -86.28 -17.29
CA ALA A 453 -70.74 -86.27 -17.17
C ALA A 453 -71.44 -86.13 -18.54
N LYS A 454 -70.93 -85.25 -19.42
CA LYS A 454 -71.43 -85.11 -20.80
C LYS A 454 -71.21 -86.38 -21.62
N GLU A 455 -70.06 -87.05 -21.50
CA GLU A 455 -69.81 -88.33 -22.15
C GLU A 455 -70.72 -89.44 -21.64
N ILE A 456 -70.94 -89.55 -20.33
CA ILE A 456 -71.92 -90.49 -19.76
C ILE A 456 -73.28 -90.22 -20.39
N ARG A 457 -73.71 -88.96 -20.46
CA ARG A 457 -75.00 -88.59 -21.06
C ARG A 457 -75.07 -88.88 -22.56
N VAL A 458 -73.99 -88.71 -23.31
CA VAL A 458 -73.91 -89.11 -24.73
C VAL A 458 -73.99 -90.63 -24.88
N ARG A 459 -73.32 -91.39 -24.00
CA ARG A 459 -73.40 -92.87 -23.96
C ARG A 459 -74.81 -93.36 -23.64
N GLU A 460 -75.50 -92.75 -22.66
CA GLU A 460 -76.91 -93.02 -22.34
C GLU A 460 -77.82 -92.73 -23.54
N LEU A 461 -77.67 -91.57 -24.19
CA LEU A 461 -78.48 -91.19 -25.35
C LEU A 461 -78.22 -92.11 -26.55
N ALA A 462 -76.98 -92.57 -26.75
CA ALA A 462 -76.66 -93.58 -27.74
C ALA A 462 -77.31 -94.93 -27.43
N SER A 463 -77.26 -95.42 -26.18
CA SER A 463 -77.96 -96.66 -25.80
C SER A 463 -79.48 -96.55 -25.94
N ASN A 464 -80.07 -95.40 -25.60
CA ASN A 464 -81.50 -95.14 -25.76
C ASN A 464 -81.90 -95.08 -27.24
N TRP A 465 -81.06 -94.47 -28.09
CA TRP A 465 -81.25 -94.48 -29.54
C TRP A 465 -81.15 -95.89 -30.12
N HIS A 466 -80.16 -96.69 -29.69
CA HIS A 466 -80.04 -98.09 -30.10
C HIS A 466 -81.25 -98.93 -29.66
N SER A 467 -81.78 -98.74 -28.45
CA SER A 467 -83.00 -99.45 -28.02
C SER A 467 -84.25 -99.01 -28.79
N LEU A 468 -84.42 -97.70 -29.03
CA LEU A 468 -85.52 -97.17 -29.84
C LEU A 468 -85.44 -97.63 -31.30
N LYS A 469 -84.23 -97.75 -31.84
CA LYS A 469 -83.97 -98.28 -33.17
C LYS A 469 -84.30 -99.77 -33.23
N ALA A 470 -83.88 -100.56 -32.24
CA ALA A 470 -84.23 -101.98 -32.15
C ALA A 470 -85.74 -102.22 -32.02
N THR A 471 -86.47 -101.39 -31.27
CA THR A 471 -87.95 -101.49 -31.21
C THR A 471 -88.59 -101.09 -32.54
N ALA A 472 -88.13 -100.03 -33.19
CA ALA A 472 -88.65 -99.61 -34.50
C ALA A 472 -88.36 -100.63 -35.61
N ASP A 473 -87.21 -101.32 -35.54
CA ASP A 473 -86.88 -102.41 -36.47
C ASP A 473 -87.72 -103.66 -36.20
N ALA A 474 -88.00 -104.00 -34.94
CA ALA A 474 -88.94 -105.08 -34.59
C ALA A 474 -90.39 -104.77 -35.00
N GLU A 475 -90.83 -103.52 -34.88
CA GLU A 475 -92.12 -103.04 -35.41
C GLU A 475 -92.16 -103.14 -36.95
N SER A 476 -91.06 -102.79 -37.62
CA SER A 476 -90.91 -102.93 -39.08
C SER A 476 -90.96 -104.39 -39.53
N GLU A 477 -90.32 -105.31 -38.80
CA GLU A 477 -90.41 -106.76 -39.05
C GLU A 477 -91.83 -107.30 -38.83
N LEU A 478 -92.53 -106.83 -37.81
CA LEU A 478 -93.95 -107.14 -37.58
C LEU A 478 -94.83 -106.69 -38.75
N ILE A 479 -94.68 -105.43 -39.18
CA ILE A 479 -95.40 -104.87 -40.34
C ILE A 479 -95.05 -105.65 -41.62
N ALA A 480 -93.79 -106.03 -41.83
CA ALA A 480 -93.37 -106.83 -42.96
C ALA A 480 -94.01 -108.24 -42.95
N ALA A 481 -94.11 -108.87 -41.78
CA ALA A 481 -94.77 -110.16 -41.62
C ALA A 481 -96.29 -110.08 -41.85
N GLU A 482 -96.96 -109.00 -41.42
CA GLU A 482 -98.37 -108.76 -41.74
C GLU A 482 -98.60 -108.52 -43.24
N GLN A 483 -97.76 -107.68 -43.86
CA GLN A 483 -97.80 -107.48 -45.31
C GLN A 483 -97.51 -108.77 -46.10
N GLN A 484 -96.73 -109.71 -45.54
CA GLN A 484 -96.51 -111.01 -46.16
C GLN A 484 -97.76 -111.91 -46.09
N LYS A 485 -98.48 -111.95 -44.95
CA LYS A 485 -99.79 -112.61 -44.85
C LYS A 485 -100.79 -112.05 -45.87
N TYR A 486 -100.85 -110.73 -46.03
CA TYR A 486 -101.65 -110.08 -47.08
C TYR A 486 -101.22 -110.49 -48.50
N ARG A 487 -99.90 -110.55 -48.77
CA ARG A 487 -99.37 -111.02 -50.07
C ARG A 487 -99.70 -112.49 -50.35
N GLU A 488 -99.77 -113.34 -49.33
CA GLU A 488 -100.18 -114.75 -49.45
C GLU A 488 -101.69 -114.89 -49.72
N LEU A 489 -102.53 -114.09 -49.06
CA LEU A 489 -103.96 -113.95 -49.39
C LEU A 489 -104.18 -113.52 -50.85
N CYS A 490 -103.47 -112.49 -51.33
CA CYS A 490 -103.57 -112.04 -52.71
C CYS A 490 -103.10 -113.11 -53.73
N LYS A 491 -102.09 -113.93 -53.39
CA LYS A 491 -101.68 -115.07 -54.21
C LYS A 491 -102.76 -116.16 -54.29
N ALA A 492 -103.44 -116.46 -53.18
CA ALA A 492 -104.55 -117.41 -53.17
C ALA A 492 -105.69 -116.95 -54.10
N VAL A 493 -106.12 -115.69 -53.99
CA VAL A 493 -107.15 -115.11 -54.89
C VAL A 493 -106.67 -115.12 -56.34
N GLY A 494 -105.42 -114.74 -56.62
CA GLY A 494 -104.85 -114.79 -57.97
C GLY A 494 -104.80 -116.19 -58.57
N SER A 495 -104.55 -117.22 -57.76
CA SER A 495 -104.51 -118.63 -58.23
C SER A 495 -105.87 -119.15 -58.69
N LEU A 496 -106.96 -118.65 -58.10
CA LEU A 496 -108.34 -119.04 -58.47
C LEU A 496 -108.80 -118.41 -59.80
N VAL A 497 -108.18 -117.30 -60.21
CA VAL A 497 -108.51 -116.56 -61.44
C VAL A 497 -107.61 -116.96 -62.63
N GLY A 498 -106.53 -117.70 -62.38
CA GLY A 498 -105.44 -117.91 -63.35
C GLY A 498 -105.46 -119.21 -64.18
N SER A 499 -106.26 -120.22 -63.83
CA SER A 499 -106.24 -121.52 -64.51
C SER A 499 -107.41 -121.70 -65.50
N SER A 500 -107.11 -121.72 -66.79
CA SER A 500 -108.08 -121.82 -67.88
C SER A 500 -108.53 -123.25 -68.20
N SER A 501 -109.84 -123.50 -68.25
CA SER A 501 -110.47 -124.26 -69.35
C SER A 501 -112.00 -124.06 -69.39
N THR A 502 -112.49 -123.59 -70.54
CA THR A 502 -113.78 -123.99 -71.15
C THR A 502 -115.04 -124.10 -70.26
N GLU A 503 -115.59 -122.97 -69.80
CA GLU A 503 -117.06 -122.76 -69.73
C GLU A 503 -117.38 -121.26 -69.59
N ALA A 504 -117.43 -120.55 -70.73
CA ALA A 504 -117.71 -119.11 -70.77
C ALA A 504 -118.42 -118.73 -72.08
N VAL A 505 -119.63 -118.18 -71.97
CA VAL A 505 -120.28 -117.35 -73.03
C VAL A 505 -121.50 -116.57 -72.53
N GLU A 506 -122.27 -117.09 -71.56
CA GLU A 506 -123.55 -116.48 -71.14
C GLU A 506 -123.42 -115.21 -70.26
N LEU A 507 -122.21 -114.78 -69.94
CA LEU A 507 -121.88 -113.68 -69.03
C LEU A 507 -122.18 -112.26 -69.59
N LEU A 508 -123.06 -112.14 -70.61
CA LEU A 508 -123.22 -110.91 -71.40
C LEU A 508 -124.65 -110.50 -71.83
N GLN A 509 -125.72 -111.23 -71.49
CA GLN A 509 -127.08 -110.89 -72.01
C GLN A 509 -128.14 -110.47 -70.98
N THR A 510 -127.95 -110.64 -69.66
CA THR A 510 -128.94 -110.23 -68.64
C THR A 510 -128.89 -108.74 -68.24
N LEU A 511 -128.19 -107.90 -69.02
CA LEU A 511 -128.00 -106.46 -68.80
C LEU A 511 -129.28 -105.61 -68.91
N GLU A 512 -130.43 -106.20 -69.24
CA GLU A 512 -131.61 -105.48 -69.75
C GLU A 512 -132.72 -105.20 -68.72
N GLN A 513 -132.81 -105.98 -67.62
CA GLN A 513 -134.00 -105.94 -66.75
C GLN A 513 -133.94 -104.95 -65.58
N VAL A 514 -132.76 -104.58 -65.09
CA VAL A 514 -132.63 -103.75 -63.86
C VAL A 514 -132.97 -102.26 -64.09
N VAL A 515 -132.95 -101.79 -65.34
CA VAL A 515 -133.17 -100.38 -65.71
C VAL A 515 -134.60 -99.89 -65.36
N GLN A 516 -135.60 -100.77 -65.40
CA GLN A 516 -137.01 -100.34 -65.42
C GLN A 516 -137.59 -99.92 -64.06
N GLY A 517 -137.00 -100.32 -62.93
CA GLY A 517 -137.51 -99.98 -61.60
C GLY A 517 -137.36 -98.49 -61.21
N GLY A 518 -136.43 -97.77 -61.85
CA GLY A 518 -136.01 -96.43 -61.43
C GLY A 518 -136.99 -95.28 -61.68
N HIS A 519 -138.16 -95.52 -62.28
CA HIS A 519 -139.09 -94.45 -62.68
C HIS A 519 -140.22 -94.15 -61.68
N GLN A 520 -140.72 -95.14 -60.92
CA GLN A 520 -142.01 -95.00 -60.21
C GLN A 520 -141.95 -94.37 -58.81
N LEU A 521 -140.77 -94.28 -58.18
CA LEU A 521 -140.63 -93.62 -56.86
C LEU A 521 -140.10 -92.18 -56.92
N ARG A 522 -139.57 -91.74 -58.07
CA ARG A 522 -139.11 -90.35 -58.30
C ARG A 522 -140.26 -89.36 -58.07
N GLN A 523 -141.42 -89.71 -58.61
CA GLN A 523 -142.68 -88.95 -58.55
C GLN A 523 -143.29 -88.78 -57.15
N ARG A 524 -142.67 -89.32 -56.09
CA ARG A 524 -143.14 -89.21 -54.68
C ARG A 524 -142.25 -88.33 -53.79
N LEU A 525 -141.16 -87.77 -54.30
CA LEU A 525 -140.27 -86.85 -53.55
C LEU A 525 -140.37 -85.39 -54.02
N GLU A 526 -140.82 -85.15 -55.26
CA GLU A 526 -140.70 -83.84 -55.93
C GLU A 526 -141.64 -82.74 -55.41
N VAL A 527 -142.64 -83.06 -54.57
CA VAL A 527 -143.74 -82.15 -54.20
C VAL A 527 -143.65 -81.59 -52.76
N ARG A 528 -142.65 -81.98 -51.95
CA ARG A 528 -142.51 -81.47 -50.56
C ARG A 528 -141.23 -80.68 -50.28
N ASP A 529 -140.12 -81.05 -50.90
CA ASP A 529 -138.81 -80.47 -50.56
C ASP A 529 -138.49 -79.20 -51.40
N ALA A 530 -139.23 -78.95 -52.48
CA ALA A 530 -139.00 -77.84 -53.39
C ALA A 530 -139.15 -76.45 -52.71
N GLU A 531 -140.21 -76.27 -51.90
CA GLU A 531 -140.57 -74.95 -51.36
C GLU A 531 -139.64 -74.47 -50.23
N GLN A 532 -138.96 -75.38 -49.51
CA GLN A 532 -138.02 -74.99 -48.43
C GLN A 532 -136.60 -74.73 -48.94
N VAL A 533 -136.17 -75.36 -50.04
CA VAL A 533 -134.79 -75.26 -50.54
C VAL A 533 -134.50 -73.93 -51.24
N GLU A 534 -135.45 -73.37 -51.99
CA GLU A 534 -135.26 -72.12 -52.74
C GLU A 534 -135.06 -70.92 -51.79
N SER A 535 -135.86 -70.84 -50.72
CA SER A 535 -135.71 -69.80 -49.67
C SER A 535 -134.36 -69.90 -48.95
N GLY A 536 -133.85 -71.12 -48.71
CA GLY A 536 -132.53 -71.35 -48.14
C GLY A 536 -131.38 -70.92 -49.07
N ARG A 537 -131.48 -71.19 -50.37
CA ARG A 537 -130.46 -70.81 -51.37
C ARG A 537 -130.27 -69.30 -51.48
N ALA A 538 -131.36 -68.52 -51.48
CA ALA A 538 -131.30 -67.06 -51.51
C ALA A 538 -130.55 -66.49 -50.29
N HIS A 539 -130.88 -66.97 -49.08
CA HIS A 539 -130.21 -66.55 -47.85
C HIS A 539 -128.74 -67.00 -47.79
N GLY A 540 -128.42 -68.19 -48.33
CA GLY A 540 -127.03 -68.67 -48.45
C GLY A 540 -126.17 -67.78 -49.35
N SER A 541 -126.70 -67.36 -50.50
CA SER A 541 -125.99 -66.46 -51.43
C SER A 541 -125.66 -65.11 -50.79
N LEU A 542 -126.64 -64.49 -50.12
CA LEU A 542 -126.44 -63.20 -49.44
C LEU A 542 -125.46 -63.32 -48.25
N ARG A 543 -125.47 -64.45 -47.53
CA ARG A 543 -124.48 -64.73 -46.47
C ARG A 543 -123.06 -64.89 -47.01
N MET A 544 -122.88 -65.54 -48.16
CA MET A 544 -121.56 -65.65 -48.78
C MET A 544 -121.04 -64.29 -49.24
N GLN A 545 -121.89 -63.46 -49.86
CA GLN A 545 -121.50 -62.10 -50.27
C GLN A 545 -121.15 -61.21 -49.07
N LEU A 546 -121.86 -61.32 -47.96
CA LEU A 546 -121.51 -60.63 -46.71
C LEU A 546 -120.17 -61.12 -46.15
N ALA A 547 -119.95 -62.44 -46.05
CA ALA A 547 -118.71 -63.01 -45.53
C ALA A 547 -117.48 -62.67 -46.42
N GLU A 548 -117.68 -62.61 -47.74
CA GLU A 548 -116.66 -62.20 -48.70
C GLU A 548 -116.31 -60.71 -48.55
N VAL A 549 -117.32 -59.83 -48.41
CA VAL A 549 -117.11 -58.40 -48.12
C VAL A 549 -116.47 -58.18 -46.74
N GLU A 550 -116.82 -58.98 -45.71
CA GLU A 550 -116.18 -58.94 -44.39
C GLU A 550 -114.72 -59.38 -44.43
N ALA A 551 -114.40 -60.44 -45.20
CA ALA A 551 -113.03 -60.89 -45.42
C ALA A 551 -112.20 -59.86 -46.21
N GLU A 552 -112.79 -59.24 -47.23
CA GLU A 552 -112.18 -58.14 -47.99
C GLU A 552 -111.93 -56.93 -47.08
N LEU A 553 -112.89 -56.57 -46.23
CA LEU A 553 -112.78 -55.47 -45.26
C LEU A 553 -111.65 -55.71 -44.25
N GLU A 554 -111.54 -56.91 -43.66
CA GLU A 554 -110.46 -57.20 -42.72
C GLU A 554 -109.11 -57.36 -43.43
N ARG A 555 -109.08 -57.80 -44.69
CA ARG A 555 -107.89 -57.75 -45.56
C ARG A 555 -107.42 -56.30 -45.79
N GLN A 556 -108.33 -55.37 -46.07
CA GLN A 556 -107.97 -53.95 -46.19
C GLN A 556 -107.56 -53.35 -44.84
N ARG A 557 -108.22 -53.69 -43.73
CA ARG A 557 -107.80 -53.27 -42.37
C ARG A 557 -106.42 -53.79 -42.01
N GLY A 558 -106.09 -55.03 -42.37
CA GLY A 558 -104.75 -55.60 -42.22
C GLY A 558 -103.70 -54.83 -43.03
N ARG A 559 -104.03 -54.50 -44.29
CA ARG A 559 -103.17 -53.68 -45.16
C ARG A 559 -102.97 -52.25 -44.63
N VAL A 560 -104.01 -51.63 -44.08
CA VAL A 560 -103.92 -50.30 -43.43
C VAL A 560 -102.99 -50.38 -42.22
N LYS A 561 -103.21 -51.33 -41.29
CA LYS A 561 -102.33 -51.54 -40.12
C LYS A 561 -100.87 -51.79 -40.52
N GLN A 562 -100.62 -52.53 -41.61
CA GLN A 562 -99.27 -52.72 -42.15
C GLN A 562 -98.67 -51.40 -42.64
N LEU A 563 -99.39 -50.63 -43.47
CA LEU A 563 -98.92 -49.35 -44.00
C LEU A 563 -98.72 -48.30 -42.89
N GLU A 564 -99.53 -48.31 -41.84
CA GLU A 564 -99.35 -47.49 -40.63
C GLU A 564 -98.06 -47.85 -39.89
N GLY A 565 -97.74 -49.15 -39.75
CA GLY A 565 -96.48 -49.62 -39.18
C GLY A 565 -95.25 -49.30 -40.04
N GLU A 566 -95.37 -49.45 -41.37
CA GLU A 566 -94.33 -49.04 -42.32
C GLU A 566 -94.08 -47.53 -42.27
N LEU A 567 -95.14 -46.71 -42.19
CA LEU A 567 -95.02 -45.26 -42.04
C LEU A 567 -94.42 -44.85 -40.69
N LEU A 568 -94.78 -45.54 -39.59
CA LEU A 568 -94.19 -45.31 -38.28
C LEU A 568 -92.68 -45.61 -38.27
N THR A 569 -92.28 -46.77 -38.81
CA THR A 569 -90.86 -47.16 -38.89
C THR A 569 -90.06 -46.25 -39.80
N GLN A 570 -90.63 -45.79 -40.93
CA GLN A 570 -90.00 -44.76 -41.78
C GLN A 570 -89.86 -43.41 -41.06
N THR A 571 -90.84 -43.01 -40.24
CA THR A 571 -90.76 -41.76 -39.46
C THR A 571 -89.67 -41.86 -38.39
N LEU A 572 -89.64 -42.94 -37.61
CA LEU A 572 -88.58 -43.19 -36.62
C LEU A 572 -87.18 -43.27 -37.24
N ALA A 573 -87.06 -43.84 -38.45
CA ALA A 573 -85.81 -43.87 -39.20
C ALA A 573 -85.36 -42.48 -39.68
N LYS A 574 -86.29 -41.63 -40.14
CA LYS A 574 -86.01 -40.22 -40.50
C LYS A 574 -85.56 -39.41 -39.29
N GLU A 575 -86.30 -39.47 -38.19
CA GLU A 575 -85.89 -38.79 -36.96
C GLU A 575 -84.55 -39.32 -36.42
N GLY A 576 -84.22 -40.60 -36.66
CA GLY A 576 -82.92 -41.18 -36.36
C GLY A 576 -81.80 -40.50 -37.17
N LEU A 577 -81.98 -40.43 -38.49
CA LEU A 577 -81.05 -39.76 -39.40
C LEU A 577 -80.89 -38.26 -39.09
N GLU A 578 -82.00 -37.56 -38.79
CA GLU A 578 -81.99 -36.15 -38.39
C GLU A 578 -81.17 -35.93 -37.11
N ARG A 579 -81.38 -36.74 -36.07
CA ARG A 579 -80.58 -36.69 -34.83
C ARG A 579 -79.10 -36.99 -35.06
N ASP A 580 -78.76 -37.85 -36.04
CA ASP A 580 -77.37 -38.14 -36.38
C ASP A 580 -76.72 -37.02 -37.21
N MET A 581 -77.47 -36.38 -38.11
CA MET A 581 -77.03 -35.15 -38.79
C MET A 581 -76.80 -34.00 -37.81
N GLU A 582 -77.66 -33.82 -36.80
CA GLU A 582 -77.45 -32.83 -35.73
C GLU A 582 -76.17 -33.10 -34.93
N LYS A 583 -75.89 -34.37 -34.58
CA LYS A 583 -74.65 -34.77 -33.90
C LYS A 583 -73.42 -34.46 -34.75
N GLU A 584 -73.46 -34.76 -36.05
CA GLU A 584 -72.36 -34.46 -36.97
C GLU A 584 -72.12 -32.95 -37.10
N GLN A 585 -73.18 -32.15 -37.27
CA GLN A 585 -73.06 -30.69 -37.31
C GLN A 585 -72.46 -30.13 -36.01
N GLN A 586 -72.90 -30.63 -34.84
CA GLN A 586 -72.30 -30.25 -33.56
C GLN A 586 -70.83 -30.68 -33.45
N PHE A 587 -70.45 -31.82 -34.01
CA PHE A 587 -69.06 -32.30 -34.05
C PHE A 587 -68.19 -31.39 -34.94
N HIS A 588 -68.65 -31.04 -36.14
CA HIS A 588 -67.97 -30.07 -37.02
C HIS A 588 -67.84 -28.68 -36.36
N GLN A 589 -68.87 -28.19 -35.67
CA GLN A 589 -68.78 -26.93 -34.91
C GLN A 589 -67.76 -27.00 -33.76
N ARG A 590 -67.60 -28.14 -33.09
CA ARG A 590 -66.57 -28.34 -32.05
C ARG A 590 -65.16 -28.37 -32.65
N LEU A 591 -64.97 -29.09 -33.76
CA LEU A 591 -63.70 -29.11 -34.50
C LEU A 591 -63.33 -27.75 -35.07
N SER A 592 -64.30 -27.01 -35.63
CA SER A 592 -64.10 -25.66 -36.16
C SER A 592 -63.60 -24.68 -35.07
N LYS A 593 -64.15 -24.78 -33.86
CA LYS A 593 -63.68 -24.03 -32.68
C LYS A 593 -62.29 -24.47 -32.22
N ALA A 594 -62.01 -25.79 -32.20
CA ALA A 594 -60.72 -26.34 -31.77
C ALA A 594 -59.57 -25.95 -32.71
N LEU A 595 -59.79 -26.02 -34.04
CA LEU A 595 -58.85 -25.66 -35.10
C LEU A 595 -58.77 -24.15 -35.38
N LYS A 596 -59.48 -23.33 -34.58
CA LYS A 596 -59.49 -21.86 -34.66
C LYS A 596 -59.71 -21.38 -36.10
N PHE A 597 -60.83 -21.78 -36.68
CA PHE A 597 -61.35 -21.13 -37.88
C PHE A 597 -61.80 -19.70 -37.54
N ASP A 598 -61.54 -18.77 -38.47
CA ASP A 598 -62.01 -17.41 -38.32
C ASP A 598 -63.54 -17.35 -38.44
N SER A 599 -64.17 -16.33 -37.85
CA SER A 599 -65.64 -16.26 -37.75
C SER A 599 -66.36 -16.24 -39.11
N THR A 600 -65.67 -15.79 -40.16
CA THR A 600 -66.13 -15.84 -41.56
C THR A 600 -66.06 -17.25 -42.13
N THR A 601 -64.94 -17.96 -41.92
CA THR A 601 -64.77 -19.34 -42.39
C THR A 601 -65.74 -20.28 -41.68
N ALA A 602 -65.92 -20.12 -40.36
CA ALA A 602 -66.82 -20.95 -39.56
C ALA A 602 -68.31 -20.85 -39.98
N GLN A 603 -68.70 -19.82 -40.75
CA GLN A 603 -70.04 -19.69 -41.35
C GLN A 603 -70.14 -20.39 -42.71
N VAL A 604 -69.04 -20.46 -43.47
CA VAL A 604 -68.97 -21.12 -44.79
C VAL A 604 -68.74 -22.63 -44.66
N VAL A 605 -68.10 -23.08 -43.57
CA VAL A 605 -67.83 -24.49 -43.23
C VAL A 605 -69.12 -25.14 -42.68
N THR A 606 -70.13 -25.27 -43.55
CA THR A 606 -71.41 -25.97 -43.29
C THR A 606 -71.80 -26.83 -44.50
N GLY A 607 -72.46 -27.96 -44.26
CA GLY A 607 -72.69 -28.99 -45.29
C GLY A 607 -71.43 -29.79 -45.64
N ASP A 608 -71.43 -30.41 -46.83
CA ASP A 608 -70.48 -31.46 -47.21
C ASP A 608 -69.00 -31.04 -47.13
N PHE A 609 -68.69 -29.81 -47.57
CA PHE A 609 -67.34 -29.24 -47.56
C PHE A 609 -66.76 -29.01 -46.15
N ALA A 610 -67.55 -29.17 -45.08
CA ALA A 610 -67.09 -28.93 -43.73
C ALA A 610 -65.93 -29.86 -43.33
N ARG A 611 -65.99 -31.13 -43.76
CA ARG A 611 -64.97 -32.16 -43.47
C ARG A 611 -63.62 -31.81 -44.12
N ASP A 612 -63.63 -31.47 -45.40
CA ASP A 612 -62.41 -31.17 -46.17
C ASP A 612 -61.74 -29.87 -45.70
N ALA A 613 -62.52 -28.84 -45.40
CA ALA A 613 -61.99 -27.60 -44.84
C ALA A 613 -61.29 -27.85 -43.48
N ILE A 614 -61.91 -28.65 -42.60
CA ILE A 614 -61.35 -29.10 -41.31
C ILE A 614 -60.02 -29.83 -41.51
N LEU A 615 -59.94 -30.76 -42.47
CA LEU A 615 -58.71 -31.49 -42.79
C LEU A 615 -57.60 -30.56 -43.30
N VAL A 616 -57.89 -29.69 -44.27
CA VAL A 616 -56.92 -28.73 -44.83
C VAL A 616 -56.39 -27.78 -43.74
N ARG A 617 -57.23 -27.34 -42.80
CA ARG A 617 -56.79 -26.49 -41.68
C ARG A 617 -55.89 -27.26 -40.70
N ALA A 618 -56.20 -28.52 -40.40
CA ALA A 618 -55.34 -29.36 -39.55
C ALA A 618 -53.97 -29.64 -40.21
N GLU A 619 -53.96 -29.86 -41.53
CA GLU A 619 -52.71 -29.96 -42.31
C GLU A 619 -51.90 -28.66 -42.30
N GLN A 620 -52.55 -27.49 -42.44
CA GLN A 620 -51.86 -26.21 -42.34
C GLN A 620 -51.22 -26.01 -40.95
N MET A 621 -51.97 -26.28 -39.87
CA MET A 621 -51.45 -26.15 -38.52
C MET A 621 -50.26 -27.07 -38.26
N THR A 622 -50.35 -28.35 -38.64
CA THR A 622 -49.23 -29.31 -38.48
C THR A 622 -48.01 -28.96 -39.33
N LYS A 623 -48.19 -28.40 -40.53
CA LYS A 623 -47.10 -27.85 -41.37
C LYS A 623 -46.44 -26.62 -40.71
N HIS A 624 -47.22 -25.69 -40.15
CA HIS A 624 -46.67 -24.55 -39.41
C HIS A 624 -45.96 -24.94 -38.11
N GLU A 625 -46.48 -25.92 -37.37
CA GLU A 625 -45.86 -26.41 -36.13
C GLU A 625 -44.54 -27.14 -36.42
N THR A 626 -44.49 -28.00 -37.43
CA THR A 626 -43.25 -28.68 -37.85
C THR A 626 -42.19 -27.72 -38.38
N GLN A 627 -42.58 -26.70 -39.18
CA GLN A 627 -41.67 -25.63 -39.58
C GLN A 627 -41.14 -24.86 -38.36
N THR A 628 -42.02 -24.43 -37.46
CA THR A 628 -41.65 -23.72 -36.22
C THR A 628 -40.71 -24.56 -35.34
N LEU A 629 -40.87 -25.88 -35.31
CA LEU A 629 -39.97 -26.80 -34.62
C LEU A 629 -38.60 -26.91 -35.31
N ALA A 630 -38.53 -26.95 -36.64
CA ALA A 630 -37.28 -26.95 -37.39
C ALA A 630 -36.49 -25.63 -37.22
N GLU A 631 -37.19 -24.49 -37.22
CA GLU A 631 -36.64 -23.17 -36.91
C GLU A 631 -36.08 -23.13 -35.47
N LYS A 632 -36.84 -23.63 -34.48
CA LYS A 632 -36.35 -23.75 -33.09
C LYS A 632 -35.16 -24.71 -32.96
N GLN A 633 -35.14 -25.83 -33.67
CA GLN A 633 -34.01 -26.77 -33.67
C GLN A 633 -32.74 -26.15 -34.26
N SER A 634 -32.84 -25.47 -35.41
CA SER A 634 -31.68 -24.79 -36.01
C SER A 634 -31.18 -23.63 -35.15
N ALA A 635 -32.08 -22.87 -34.50
CA ALA A 635 -31.71 -21.87 -33.50
C ALA A 635 -31.00 -22.49 -32.28
N LEU A 636 -31.49 -23.61 -31.76
CA LEU A 636 -30.84 -24.36 -30.67
C LEU A 636 -29.43 -24.83 -31.06
N TYR A 637 -29.24 -25.39 -32.26
CA TYR A 637 -27.90 -25.77 -32.74
C TYR A 637 -26.97 -24.57 -32.92
N SER A 638 -27.48 -23.42 -33.36
CA SER A 638 -26.73 -22.16 -33.45
C SER A 638 -26.25 -21.70 -32.06
N VAL A 639 -27.16 -21.67 -31.07
CA VAL A 639 -26.85 -21.31 -29.68
C VAL A 639 -25.89 -22.32 -29.04
N GLN A 640 -26.05 -23.62 -29.27
CA GLN A 640 -25.10 -24.65 -28.81
C GLN A 640 -23.70 -24.45 -29.40
N ARG A 641 -23.60 -24.09 -30.69
CA ARG A 641 -22.32 -23.78 -31.35
C ARG A 641 -21.68 -22.53 -30.76
N GLN A 642 -22.44 -21.46 -30.57
CA GLN A 642 -21.97 -20.24 -29.90
C GLN A 642 -21.47 -20.54 -28.48
N LEU A 643 -22.25 -21.27 -27.69
CA LEU A 643 -21.92 -21.68 -26.32
C LEU A 643 -20.65 -22.56 -26.26
N LYS A 644 -20.43 -23.43 -27.25
CA LYS A 644 -19.16 -24.20 -27.38
C LYS A 644 -17.96 -23.27 -27.62
N THR A 645 -18.09 -22.29 -28.51
CA THR A 645 -17.05 -21.27 -28.75
C THR A 645 -16.80 -20.39 -27.53
N CYS A 646 -17.85 -20.00 -26.80
CA CYS A 646 -17.73 -19.24 -25.54
C CYS A 646 -17.00 -20.05 -24.46
N ARG A 647 -17.29 -21.36 -24.32
CA ARG A 647 -16.55 -22.25 -23.39
C ARG A 647 -15.07 -22.39 -23.79
N GLN A 648 -14.76 -22.54 -25.08
CA GLN A 648 -13.38 -22.63 -25.56
C GLN A 648 -12.59 -21.33 -25.35
N THR A 649 -13.22 -20.17 -25.59
CA THR A 649 -12.60 -18.85 -25.38
C THR A 649 -12.57 -18.41 -23.91
N LEU A 650 -13.38 -19.01 -23.04
CA LEU A 650 -13.24 -18.90 -21.59
C LEU A 650 -12.05 -19.74 -21.11
N GLY A 651 -11.97 -21.02 -21.46
CA GLY A 651 -10.88 -21.92 -21.03
C GLY A 651 -9.48 -21.45 -21.47
N SER A 652 -9.35 -20.81 -22.65
CA SER A 652 -8.08 -20.22 -23.06
C SER A 652 -7.70 -18.96 -22.25
N LYS A 653 -8.70 -18.16 -21.82
CA LYS A 653 -8.49 -17.04 -20.89
C LYS A 653 -8.16 -17.51 -19.47
N GLU A 654 -8.80 -18.57 -18.98
CA GLU A 654 -8.50 -19.19 -17.69
C GLU A 654 -7.05 -19.70 -17.64
N MET A 655 -6.60 -20.40 -18.70
CA MET A 655 -5.20 -20.81 -18.85
C MET A 655 -4.23 -19.62 -18.89
N TYR A 656 -4.58 -18.55 -19.61
CA TYR A 656 -3.76 -17.33 -19.67
C TYR A 656 -3.68 -16.62 -18.30
N LEU A 657 -4.80 -16.52 -17.57
CA LEU A 657 -4.85 -15.98 -16.21
C LEU A 657 -4.01 -16.83 -15.25
N GLY A 658 -4.09 -18.16 -15.32
CA GLY A 658 -3.25 -19.06 -14.53
C GLY A 658 -1.75 -18.94 -14.83
N LEU A 659 -1.37 -18.63 -16.07
CA LEU A 659 0.02 -18.31 -16.43
C LEU A 659 0.45 -16.93 -15.90
N LEU A 660 -0.42 -15.91 -15.96
CA LEU A 660 -0.15 -14.60 -15.36
C LEU A 660 -0.02 -14.68 -13.84
N GLN A 661 -0.87 -15.44 -13.15
CA GLN A 661 -0.79 -15.66 -11.70
C GLN A 661 0.53 -16.34 -11.32
N LYS A 662 0.93 -17.42 -12.02
CA LYS A 662 2.24 -18.05 -11.81
C LYS A 662 3.41 -17.09 -12.06
N LYS A 663 3.29 -16.19 -13.05
CA LYS A 663 4.30 -15.15 -13.30
C LYS A 663 4.32 -14.09 -12.18
N ALA A 664 3.16 -13.67 -11.68
CA ALA A 664 3.05 -12.74 -10.56
C ALA A 664 3.73 -13.32 -9.30
N SER A 665 3.36 -14.53 -8.87
CA SER A 665 3.98 -15.17 -7.70
C SER A 665 5.46 -15.49 -7.87
N SER A 666 5.94 -15.70 -9.11
CA SER A 666 7.38 -15.79 -9.38
C SER A 666 8.11 -14.45 -9.25
N LEU A 667 7.45 -13.33 -9.57
CA LEU A 667 7.99 -11.98 -9.37
C LEU A 667 7.90 -11.55 -7.90
N GLU A 668 6.83 -11.89 -7.19
CA GLU A 668 6.67 -11.70 -5.75
C GLU A 668 7.76 -12.44 -4.97
N GLY A 669 8.01 -13.71 -5.30
CA GLY A 669 9.11 -14.49 -4.72
C GLY A 669 10.48 -13.85 -4.96
N LYS A 670 10.76 -13.40 -6.19
CA LYS A 670 12.00 -12.66 -6.50
C LYS A 670 12.12 -11.33 -5.75
N LEU A 671 11.02 -10.61 -5.56
CA LEU A 671 10.99 -9.38 -4.78
C LEU A 671 11.29 -9.65 -3.29
N GLN A 672 10.72 -10.72 -2.74
CA GLN A 672 11.05 -11.18 -1.38
C GLN A 672 12.52 -11.58 -1.24
N GLU A 673 13.09 -12.33 -2.20
CA GLU A 673 14.52 -12.63 -2.20
C GLU A 673 15.39 -11.37 -2.29
N MET A 674 15.00 -10.38 -3.11
CA MET A 674 15.73 -9.11 -3.22
C MET A 674 15.69 -8.32 -1.90
N SER A 675 14.51 -8.20 -1.28
CA SER A 675 14.37 -7.56 0.04
C SER A 675 15.18 -8.29 1.12
N GLN A 676 15.27 -9.63 1.08
CA GLN A 676 16.14 -10.41 1.98
C GLN A 676 17.63 -10.16 1.71
N ARG A 677 18.04 -10.02 0.44
CA ARG A 677 19.42 -9.65 0.07
C ARG A 677 19.77 -8.24 0.52
N GLU A 678 18.87 -7.28 0.34
CA GLU A 678 19.01 -5.89 0.79
C GLU A 678 19.13 -5.82 2.32
N ALA A 679 18.23 -6.46 3.07
CA ALA A 679 18.33 -6.56 4.52
C ALA A 679 19.63 -7.25 4.98
N HIS A 680 20.14 -8.25 4.25
CA HIS A 680 21.45 -8.85 4.54
C HIS A 680 22.60 -7.86 4.26
N LEU A 681 22.55 -7.09 3.18
CA LEU A 681 23.53 -6.05 2.87
C LEU A 681 23.53 -4.93 3.91
N GLU A 682 22.36 -4.47 4.38
CA GLU A 682 22.25 -3.50 5.48
C GLU A 682 22.85 -4.05 6.78
N ASN A 683 22.57 -5.31 7.12
CA ASN A 683 23.18 -5.98 8.27
C ASN A 683 24.71 -6.10 8.15
N MET A 684 25.24 -6.34 6.95
CA MET A 684 26.68 -6.39 6.70
C MET A 684 27.33 -4.99 6.72
N ALA A 685 26.67 -3.96 6.18
CA ALA A 685 27.11 -2.58 6.29
C ALA A 685 27.07 -2.08 7.75
N GLY A 686 26.07 -2.50 8.53
CA GLY A 686 25.98 -2.26 9.97
C GLY A 686 27.09 -2.94 10.78
N LYS A 687 27.56 -4.13 10.35
CA LYS A 687 28.76 -4.77 10.91
C LYS A 687 30.03 -4.03 10.50
N SER A 688 30.16 -3.63 9.23
CA SER A 688 31.30 -2.85 8.73
C SER A 688 31.48 -1.56 9.53
N LYS A 689 30.42 -0.75 9.68
CA LYS A 689 30.43 0.49 10.48
C LYS A 689 30.76 0.29 11.96
N ARG A 690 30.53 -0.91 12.52
CA ARG A 690 30.95 -1.25 13.90
C ARG A 690 32.44 -1.59 13.96
N LEU A 691 32.95 -2.33 12.97
CA LEU A 691 34.37 -2.64 12.84
C LEU A 691 35.21 -1.40 12.51
N GLU A 692 34.73 -0.53 11.61
CA GLU A 692 35.30 0.78 11.31
C GLU A 692 35.46 1.61 12.60
N LYS A 693 34.39 1.78 13.38
CA LYS A 693 34.45 2.47 14.68
C LYS A 693 35.34 1.78 15.72
N GLN A 694 35.52 0.46 15.64
CA GLN A 694 36.46 -0.26 16.50
C GLN A 694 37.91 0.00 16.07
N VAL A 695 38.20 0.05 14.77
CA VAL A 695 39.51 0.41 14.21
C VAL A 695 39.84 1.87 14.47
N GLU A 696 38.88 2.79 14.37
CA GLU A 696 39.04 4.21 14.76
C GLU A 696 39.43 4.33 16.24
N ARG A 697 38.69 3.66 17.14
CA ARG A 697 39.01 3.62 18.59
C ARG A 697 40.38 3.00 18.88
N GLN A 698 40.79 1.98 18.13
CA GLN A 698 42.13 1.40 18.25
C GLN A 698 43.21 2.35 17.73
N ARG A 699 42.98 3.05 16.62
CA ARG A 699 43.89 4.08 16.08
C ARG A 699 44.06 5.26 17.03
N ALA A 700 42.97 5.73 17.67
CA ALA A 700 43.03 6.77 18.70
C ALA A 700 43.94 6.34 19.86
N LYS A 701 43.73 5.14 20.43
CA LYS A 701 44.59 4.59 21.48
C LYS A 701 46.05 4.41 21.08
N MET A 702 46.30 3.99 19.84
CA MET A 702 47.67 3.93 19.32
C MET A 702 48.29 5.33 19.13
N ALA A 703 47.50 6.37 18.84
CA ALA A 703 47.98 7.75 18.77
C ALA A 703 48.30 8.29 20.17
N GLU A 704 47.38 8.14 21.14
CA GLU A 704 47.56 8.46 22.56
C GLU A 704 48.87 7.84 23.09
N GLN A 705 49.07 6.53 22.88
CA GLN A 705 50.28 5.81 23.30
C GLN A 705 51.56 6.26 22.57
N ASN A 706 51.47 6.68 21.31
CA ASN A 706 52.61 7.23 20.58
C ASN A 706 52.98 8.64 21.09
N GLU A 707 52.00 9.46 21.47
CA GLU A 707 52.25 10.75 22.11
C GLU A 707 52.86 10.58 23.52
N GLU A 708 52.39 9.62 24.30
CA GLU A 708 53.02 9.23 25.58
C GLU A 708 54.47 8.78 25.38
N LEU A 709 54.73 7.90 24.40
CA LEU A 709 56.09 7.43 24.08
C LEU A 709 57.02 8.56 23.60
N GLU A 710 56.51 9.55 22.86
CA GLU A 710 57.32 10.69 22.41
C GLU A 710 57.55 11.71 23.53
N LYS A 711 56.58 11.94 24.43
CA LYS A 711 56.78 12.70 25.68
C LYS A 711 57.87 12.06 26.54
N LEU A 712 57.76 10.76 26.82
CA LEU A 712 58.77 10.00 27.58
C LEU A 712 60.15 9.98 26.89
N ARG A 713 60.21 10.06 25.54
CA ARG A 713 61.48 10.25 24.82
C ARG A 713 62.07 11.63 25.03
N ILE A 714 61.27 12.69 24.97
CA ILE A 714 61.71 14.07 25.22
C ILE A 714 62.24 14.17 26.66
N GLU A 715 61.46 13.73 27.64
CA GLU A 715 61.87 13.66 29.06
C GLU A 715 63.17 12.85 29.25
N ASN A 716 63.31 11.69 28.60
CA ASN A 716 64.53 10.88 28.70
C ASN A 716 65.74 11.53 28.00
N ASN A 717 65.53 12.30 26.93
CA ASN A 717 66.59 13.08 26.27
C ASN A 717 67.01 14.28 27.13
N GLU A 718 66.05 14.96 27.77
CA GLU A 718 66.30 16.04 28.72
C GLU A 718 67.05 15.54 29.96
N MET A 719 66.59 14.43 30.56
CA MET A 719 67.29 13.75 31.66
C MET A 719 68.70 13.28 31.25
N SER A 720 68.88 12.84 30.01
CA SER A 720 70.22 12.50 29.49
C SER A 720 71.11 13.75 29.34
N SER A 721 70.55 14.86 28.87
CA SER A 721 71.23 16.16 28.75
C SER A 721 71.65 16.72 30.12
N LEU A 722 70.71 16.76 31.07
CA LEU A 722 70.96 17.13 32.46
C LEU A 722 72.01 16.23 33.10
N LYS A 723 71.95 14.91 32.86
CA LYS A 723 73.00 13.98 33.33
C LYS A 723 74.37 14.30 32.74
N THR A 724 74.49 14.62 31.45
CA THR A 724 75.77 15.08 30.88
C THR A 724 76.26 16.38 31.51
N GLN A 725 75.36 17.35 31.78
CA GLN A 725 75.71 18.60 32.46
C GLN A 725 76.18 18.36 33.91
N CYS A 726 75.52 17.47 34.67
CA CYS A 726 75.99 17.07 36.00
C CYS A 726 77.37 16.41 35.93
N MET A 727 77.59 15.47 35.00
CA MET A 727 78.90 14.83 34.79
C MET A 727 79.99 15.83 34.32
N GLU A 728 79.63 16.98 33.76
CA GLU A 728 80.56 18.06 33.41
C GLU A 728 80.84 19.00 34.58
N GLN A 729 79.82 19.32 35.39
CA GLN A 729 79.95 20.06 36.64
C GLN A 729 80.78 19.28 37.67
N GLU A 730 80.58 17.97 37.81
CA GLU A 730 81.39 17.07 38.64
C GLU A 730 82.87 17.16 38.26
N ARG A 731 83.21 17.05 36.95
CA ARG A 731 84.59 17.17 36.46
C ARG A 731 85.18 18.56 36.67
N GLU A 732 84.38 19.62 36.62
CA GLU A 732 84.86 20.97 36.93
C GLU A 732 85.09 21.15 38.44
N VAL A 733 84.23 20.58 39.29
CA VAL A 733 84.45 20.51 40.74
C VAL A 733 85.72 19.71 41.06
N GLU A 734 85.97 18.57 40.40
CA GLU A 734 87.22 17.81 40.51
C GLU A 734 88.45 18.66 40.14
N ARG A 735 88.42 19.40 39.02
CA ARG A 735 89.50 20.33 38.63
C ARG A 735 89.69 21.44 39.66
N LEU A 736 88.61 22.03 40.16
CA LEU A 736 88.66 23.10 41.16
C LEU A 736 89.15 22.59 42.52
N LEU A 737 88.86 21.35 42.90
CA LEU A 737 89.41 20.68 44.09
C LEU A 737 90.91 20.45 43.93
N VAL A 738 91.37 19.86 42.81
CA VAL A 738 92.81 19.73 42.52
C VAL A 738 93.51 21.08 42.53
N ARG A 739 92.90 22.13 41.96
CA ARG A 739 93.46 23.48 41.96
C ARG A 739 93.46 24.12 43.37
N LEU A 740 92.47 23.80 44.21
CA LEU A 740 92.48 24.17 45.63
C LEU A 740 93.57 23.45 46.41
N GLU A 741 93.82 22.17 46.13
CA GLU A 741 94.93 21.41 46.70
C GLU A 741 96.28 22.01 46.28
N GLU A 742 96.51 22.25 44.98
CA GLU A 742 97.70 22.97 44.47
C GLU A 742 97.90 24.32 45.15
N LEU A 743 96.85 25.14 45.28
CA LEU A 743 96.91 26.44 45.95
C LEU A 743 97.14 26.30 47.46
N SER A 744 96.63 25.25 48.10
CA SER A 744 96.89 24.95 49.52
C SER A 744 98.33 24.50 49.76
N GLN A 745 98.90 23.70 48.84
CA GLN A 745 100.29 23.28 48.84
C GLN A 745 101.19 24.49 48.60
N ALA A 746 100.94 25.29 47.56
CA ALA A 746 101.69 26.52 47.30
C ALA A 746 101.60 27.52 48.47
N ARG A 747 100.44 27.64 49.13
CA ARG A 747 100.28 28.45 50.36
C ARG A 747 101.07 27.86 51.54
N SER A 748 101.12 26.54 51.68
CA SER A 748 101.92 25.85 52.71
C SER A 748 103.43 26.05 52.47
N GLU A 749 103.88 25.93 51.22
CA GLU A 749 105.25 26.20 50.81
C GLU A 749 105.62 27.67 51.00
N GLN A 750 104.78 28.62 50.60
CA GLN A 750 104.98 30.05 50.85
C GLN A 750 105.00 30.35 52.36
N ALA A 751 104.14 29.71 53.16
CA ALA A 751 104.17 29.85 54.62
C ALA A 751 105.47 29.28 55.23
N ARG A 752 105.98 28.15 54.73
CA ARG A 752 107.28 27.59 55.12
C ARG A 752 108.43 28.50 54.69
N GLN A 753 108.42 29.01 53.45
CA GLN A 753 109.42 29.94 52.95
C GLN A 753 109.42 31.25 53.75
N LEU A 754 108.25 31.78 54.12
CA LEU A 754 108.12 32.95 54.99
C LEU A 754 108.57 32.66 56.43
N ALA A 755 108.32 31.46 56.96
CA ALA A 755 108.83 31.05 58.27
C ALA A 755 110.35 30.90 58.27
N GLU A 756 110.94 30.29 57.23
CA GLU A 756 112.38 30.20 57.03
C GLU A 756 113.02 31.58 56.80
N ALA A 757 112.38 32.46 56.03
CA ALA A 757 112.86 33.82 55.82
C ALA A 757 112.81 34.64 57.12
N ARG A 758 111.76 34.48 57.93
CA ARG A 758 111.68 35.06 59.28
C ARG A 758 112.75 34.49 60.21
N ALA A 759 112.98 33.18 60.20
CA ALA A 759 114.04 32.55 61.00
C ALA A 759 115.44 33.04 60.57
N LYS A 760 115.71 33.12 59.26
CA LYS A 760 116.97 33.67 58.70
C LYS A 760 117.14 35.16 59.03
N ALA A 761 116.05 35.95 59.01
CA ALA A 761 116.05 37.34 59.42
C ALA A 761 116.27 37.50 60.93
N GLN A 762 115.68 36.64 61.76
CA GLN A 762 115.90 36.60 63.21
C GLN A 762 117.33 36.19 63.55
N SER A 763 117.90 35.15 62.93
CA SER A 763 119.30 34.78 63.14
C SER A 763 120.26 35.85 62.63
N SER A 764 119.92 36.55 61.54
CA SER A 764 120.68 37.71 61.06
C SER A 764 120.58 38.91 62.02
N ALA A 765 119.41 39.16 62.61
CA ALA A 765 119.23 40.20 63.62
C ALA A 765 120.01 39.89 64.91
N VAL A 766 119.95 38.65 65.41
CA VAL A 766 120.75 38.19 66.56
C VAL A 766 122.25 38.27 66.25
N ALA A 767 122.69 37.86 65.06
CA ALA A 767 124.08 38.01 64.64
C ALA A 767 124.50 39.50 64.51
N ALA A 768 123.61 40.39 64.08
CA ALA A 768 123.85 41.82 64.00
C ALA A 768 123.87 42.49 65.39
N VAL A 769 123.11 42.00 66.36
CA VAL A 769 123.17 42.41 67.77
C VAL A 769 124.49 41.93 68.39
N ALA A 770 124.85 40.66 68.27
CA ALA A 770 126.14 40.14 68.72
C ALA A 770 127.35 40.82 68.05
N ALA A 771 127.19 41.31 66.81
CA ALA A 771 128.20 42.10 66.11
C ALA A 771 128.18 43.61 66.46
N ARG A 772 127.17 44.10 67.19
CA ARG A 772 127.18 45.41 67.86
C ARG A 772 127.79 45.29 69.26
N GLU A 773 127.35 44.31 70.04
CA GLU A 773 127.88 43.99 71.37
C GLU A 773 129.40 43.84 71.31
N ARG A 774 129.93 42.99 70.42
CA ARG A 774 131.39 42.86 70.19
C ARG A 774 132.09 44.15 69.76
N LYS A 775 131.40 45.07 69.07
CA LYS A 775 131.96 46.37 68.70
C LYS A 775 131.95 47.35 69.87
N GLU A 776 131.00 47.21 70.79
CA GLU A 776 130.92 47.99 72.02
C GLU A 776 131.94 47.47 73.04
N GLU A 777 132.09 46.15 73.22
CA GLU A 777 133.21 45.51 73.92
C GLU A 777 134.57 46.03 73.43
N THR A 778 134.83 46.06 72.11
CA THR A 778 136.10 46.62 71.59
C THR A 778 136.23 48.12 71.83
N ARG A 779 135.13 48.88 71.86
CA ARG A 779 135.16 50.32 72.15
C ARG A 779 135.40 50.62 73.63
N GLU A 780 134.96 49.74 74.52
CA GLU A 780 135.22 49.87 75.96
C GLU A 780 136.66 49.47 76.27
N ALA A 781 137.17 48.38 75.71
CA ALA A 781 138.61 48.08 75.74
C ALA A 781 139.48 49.21 75.12
N GLU A 782 139.00 49.90 74.08
CA GLU A 782 139.66 51.11 73.55
C GLU A 782 139.60 52.31 74.49
N LYS A 783 138.53 52.49 75.28
CA LYS A 783 138.45 53.55 76.33
C LYS A 783 139.42 53.23 77.46
N GLU A 784 139.39 52.00 77.97
CA GLU A 784 140.29 51.52 79.02
C GLU A 784 141.77 51.68 78.60
N GLN A 785 142.13 51.36 77.35
CA GLN A 785 143.47 51.64 76.84
C GLN A 785 143.84 53.13 76.83
N ARG A 786 142.89 54.05 76.63
CA ARG A 786 143.16 55.50 76.67
C ARG A 786 143.31 55.98 78.10
N GLU A 787 142.45 55.54 79.01
CA GLU A 787 142.51 55.88 80.43
C GLU A 787 143.79 55.33 81.08
N LEU A 788 144.20 54.11 80.75
CA LEU A 788 145.49 53.54 81.16
C LEU A 788 146.68 54.33 80.59
N ARG A 789 146.62 54.81 79.33
CA ARG A 789 147.66 55.69 78.78
C ARG A 789 147.73 57.04 79.49
N ASP A 790 146.59 57.61 79.87
CA ASP A 790 146.52 58.88 80.61
C ASP A 790 146.95 58.74 82.08
N GLN A 791 146.80 57.57 82.68
CA GLN A 791 147.41 57.25 83.97
C GLN A 791 148.93 57.11 83.84
N LEU A 792 149.41 56.46 82.78
CA LEU A 792 150.84 56.24 82.51
C LEU A 792 151.57 57.56 82.13
N SER A 793 150.90 58.49 81.46
CA SER A 793 151.44 59.84 81.20
C SER A 793 151.56 60.65 82.49
N LYS A 794 150.54 60.63 83.35
CA LYS A 794 150.57 61.27 84.69
C LYS A 794 151.69 60.70 85.58
N ALA A 795 151.93 59.38 85.51
CA ALA A 795 153.05 58.74 86.20
C ALA A 795 154.41 59.27 85.69
N ARG A 796 154.63 59.32 84.37
CA ARG A 796 155.83 59.92 83.77
C ARG A 796 156.02 61.39 84.16
N ASP A 797 154.95 62.16 84.22
CA ASP A 797 155.00 63.56 84.66
C ASP A 797 155.36 63.70 86.14
N THR A 798 155.12 62.70 86.99
CA THR A 798 155.67 62.67 88.37
C THR A 798 157.13 62.22 88.41
N GLU A 799 157.53 61.27 87.58
CA GLU A 799 158.91 60.78 87.43
C GLU A 799 159.87 61.91 86.97
N ILE A 800 159.46 62.69 85.96
CA ILE A 800 160.22 63.86 85.47
C ILE A 800 160.35 64.95 86.54
N LYS A 801 159.38 65.10 87.44
CA LYS A 801 159.44 66.04 88.57
C LYS A 801 160.36 65.51 89.69
N PHE A 802 160.38 64.19 89.91
CA PHE A 802 161.27 63.53 90.86
C PHE A 802 162.75 63.63 90.44
N ASN A 803 163.06 63.38 89.17
CA ASN A 803 164.43 63.50 88.64
C ASN A 803 164.99 64.94 88.78
N LYS A 804 164.15 65.96 88.56
CA LYS A 804 164.53 67.39 88.77
C LYS A 804 164.76 67.76 90.25
N PHE A 805 164.15 67.03 91.19
CA PHE A 805 164.45 67.16 92.61
C PHE A 805 165.80 66.49 92.95
N GLN A 806 166.10 65.34 92.32
CA GLN A 806 167.35 64.60 92.53
C GLN A 806 168.61 65.36 92.03
N GLU A 807 168.52 66.05 90.89
CA GLU A 807 169.61 66.91 90.37
C GLU A 807 169.92 68.13 91.26
N ALA A 808 168.95 68.59 92.07
CA ALA A 808 169.14 69.68 93.02
C ALA A 808 169.86 69.20 94.30
N VAL A 809 169.55 67.99 94.77
CA VAL A 809 170.19 67.37 95.95
C VAL A 809 171.66 67.03 95.68
N GLN A 810 172.02 66.62 94.47
CA GLN A 810 173.41 66.24 94.13
C GLN A 810 174.43 67.39 94.14
N ARG A 811 174.01 68.66 94.14
CA ARG A 811 174.93 69.83 94.13
C ARG A 811 175.19 70.47 95.50
N LEU A 812 174.58 69.95 96.57
CA LEU A 812 174.58 70.60 97.91
C LEU A 812 175.10 69.69 99.04
N VAL A 813 175.72 68.55 98.69
CA VAL A 813 176.16 67.51 99.64
C VAL A 813 177.63 67.09 99.43
N SER A 814 178.29 67.52 98.36
CA SER A 814 179.70 67.16 98.06
C SER A 814 180.74 68.06 98.75
N ASP A 815 180.41 69.32 99.05
CA ASP A 815 181.34 70.30 99.61
C ASP A 815 180.70 71.04 100.80
N ALA A 816 181.31 71.15 101.98
CA ALA A 816 182.36 70.34 102.58
C ALA A 816 182.33 70.54 104.10
N ARG A 817 182.30 69.47 104.93
CA ARG A 817 182.59 69.60 106.37
C ARG A 817 183.05 68.30 107.05
N ALA A 818 184.20 67.80 106.59
CA ALA A 818 185.06 66.90 107.33
C ALA A 818 186.47 66.94 106.76
N ASP A 819 187.34 67.84 107.25
CA ASP A 819 188.79 67.81 106.98
C ASP A 819 189.55 67.85 108.33
N SER A 820 190.24 66.80 108.77
CA SER A 820 190.39 65.48 108.14
C SER A 820 189.09 64.66 107.94
N GLY A 821 187.97 64.85 108.64
CA GLY A 821 187.86 65.27 110.05
C GLY A 821 186.76 66.28 110.39
N SER A 822 187.07 67.58 110.34
CA SER A 822 186.45 68.64 111.13
C SER A 822 184.92 68.85 110.95
N GLY A 823 184.16 68.40 111.96
CA GLY A 823 183.57 69.29 112.98
C GLY A 823 182.24 69.98 112.65
N GLY A 824 181.31 70.12 113.59
CA GLY A 824 181.29 69.76 115.02
C GLY A 824 179.90 70.03 115.62
N ALA A 825 179.64 69.55 116.85
CA ALA A 825 178.27 69.46 117.39
C ALA A 825 177.68 70.76 117.95
N THR A 826 176.35 70.83 117.99
CA THR A 826 175.54 71.73 118.84
C THR A 826 174.54 70.90 119.66
N GLU A 827 174.26 71.34 120.90
CA GLU A 827 173.09 70.90 121.66
C GLU A 827 171.95 71.94 121.55
N GLY A 828 170.69 71.50 121.73
CA GLY A 828 169.65 72.34 122.33
C GLY A 828 168.63 73.07 121.44
N ALA A 829 167.61 72.35 120.96
CA ALA A 829 166.22 72.85 120.70
C ALA A 829 166.05 73.93 119.57
N PRO A 830 164.84 74.46 119.25
CA PRO A 830 163.50 74.17 119.79
C PRO A 830 162.29 74.03 118.80
N SER A 831 161.20 73.44 119.33
CA SER A 831 159.77 73.80 119.15
C SER A 831 159.05 73.72 117.77
N ASN A 832 158.63 72.49 117.42
CA ASN A 832 157.22 72.12 117.15
C ASN A 832 156.16 73.25 116.95
N TYR A 833 155.77 73.53 115.70
CA TYR A 833 154.45 74.13 115.38
C TYR A 833 153.82 73.60 114.07
N THR A 834 154.61 72.97 113.19
CA THR A 834 154.20 72.53 111.85
C THR A 834 153.53 71.16 111.77
N LEU A 835 153.48 70.40 112.88
CA LEU A 835 152.95 69.03 112.89
C LEU A 835 151.41 68.96 112.88
N ILE A 836 150.72 70.01 113.35
CA ILE A 836 149.27 70.02 113.56
C ILE A 836 148.52 70.22 112.24
N ALA A 837 148.95 71.18 111.41
CA ALA A 837 148.24 71.62 110.20
C ALA A 837 148.22 70.62 109.02
N ARG A 838 148.69 69.37 109.21
CA ARG A 838 148.83 68.37 108.14
C ARG A 838 148.06 67.06 108.37
N LEU A 839 147.34 66.93 109.48
CA LEU A 839 146.49 65.77 109.78
C LEU A 839 145.01 65.99 109.40
N GLU A 840 144.57 67.23 109.25
CA GLU A 840 143.14 67.57 109.07
C GLU A 840 142.63 67.33 107.63
N LEU A 841 143.51 67.26 106.63
CA LEU A 841 143.12 67.18 105.22
C LEU A 841 142.74 65.76 104.74
N LEU A 842 143.08 64.70 105.48
CA LEU A 842 142.99 63.31 105.00
C LEU A 842 141.62 62.63 105.22
N VAL A 843 140.67 63.31 105.87
CA VAL A 843 139.41 62.69 106.36
C VAL A 843 138.20 62.99 105.46
N ALA A 844 138.32 63.92 104.51
CA ALA A 844 137.18 64.44 103.75
C ALA A 844 136.69 63.53 102.60
N GLU A 845 137.60 62.86 101.89
CA GLU A 845 137.30 62.29 100.55
C GLU A 845 136.63 60.89 100.57
N HIS A 846 136.41 60.29 101.74
CA HIS A 846 136.04 58.88 101.86
C HIS A 846 134.53 58.61 102.09
N LYS A 847 133.64 59.36 101.42
CA LYS A 847 132.18 59.30 101.71
C LYS A 847 131.22 58.96 100.56
N GLU A 848 131.60 59.12 99.29
CA GLU A 848 130.65 58.97 98.15
C GLU A 848 130.32 57.52 97.76
N LEU A 849 131.10 56.54 98.22
CA LEU A 849 131.02 55.12 97.80
C LEU A 849 129.87 54.30 98.42
N ARG A 850 128.94 54.91 99.18
CA ARG A 850 127.90 54.17 99.93
C ARG A 850 126.51 54.17 99.28
N ASP A 851 126.15 55.23 98.56
CA ASP A 851 124.72 55.52 98.31
C ASP A 851 124.19 54.92 96.98
N THR A 852 125.07 54.42 96.10
CA THR A 852 124.70 53.82 94.81
C THR A 852 124.01 52.45 94.91
N VAL A 853 124.07 51.78 96.07
CA VAL A 853 123.68 50.37 96.22
C VAL A 853 122.17 50.18 96.49
N GLN A 854 121.44 51.21 96.93
CA GLN A 854 120.04 51.03 97.39
C GLN A 854 118.96 51.03 96.29
N CYS A 855 119.30 51.34 95.03
CA CYS A 855 118.31 51.59 93.97
C CYS A 855 117.75 50.34 93.25
N LEU A 856 118.26 49.13 93.53
CA LEU A 856 117.94 47.91 92.75
C LEU A 856 116.64 47.18 93.14
N GLY A 857 115.94 47.61 94.20
CA GLY A 857 114.73 46.95 94.70
C GLY A 857 113.50 46.97 93.76
N PRO A 858 113.08 48.13 93.21
CA PRO A 858 111.77 48.24 92.55
C PRO A 858 111.62 47.49 91.22
N SER A 859 112.71 47.37 90.44
CA SER A 859 112.65 46.94 89.03
C SER A 859 112.24 45.48 88.83
N LEU A 860 112.45 44.61 89.82
CA LEU A 860 112.11 43.18 89.72
C LEU A 860 110.61 42.91 89.81
N GLN A 861 109.84 43.71 90.58
CA GLN A 861 108.40 43.46 90.78
C GLN A 861 107.55 43.81 89.55
N GLN A 862 107.97 44.75 88.71
CA GLN A 862 107.27 45.06 87.46
C GLN A 862 107.37 43.92 86.43
N LEU A 863 108.47 43.17 86.44
CA LEU A 863 108.65 42.03 85.53
C LEU A 863 107.65 40.90 85.84
N GLU A 864 107.43 40.61 87.13
CA GLU A 864 106.58 39.50 87.56
C GLU A 864 105.08 39.73 87.28
N GLN A 865 104.61 40.98 87.30
CA GLN A 865 103.24 41.32 86.92
C GLN A 865 102.99 41.11 85.41
N GLY A 866 103.93 41.49 84.55
CA GLY A 866 103.79 41.37 83.09
C GLY A 866 103.66 39.92 82.59
N PHE A 867 104.29 38.96 83.27
CA PHE A 867 104.16 37.54 82.91
C PHE A 867 102.80 36.93 83.28
N ARG A 868 102.10 37.44 84.30
CA ARG A 868 100.80 36.89 84.72
C ARG A 868 99.65 37.30 83.80
N THR A 869 99.66 38.51 83.26
CA THR A 869 98.61 38.99 82.33
C THR A 869 98.69 38.31 80.96
N GLY A 870 99.89 38.14 80.39
CA GLY A 870 100.05 37.43 79.12
C GLY A 870 99.57 35.96 79.15
N TYR A 871 99.55 35.34 80.33
CA TYR A 871 99.08 33.96 80.52
C TYR A 871 97.55 33.86 80.70
N SER A 872 96.87 34.89 81.20
CA SER A 872 95.40 34.92 81.23
C SER A 872 94.80 35.14 79.84
N ASP A 873 95.38 36.06 79.06
CA ASP A 873 94.85 36.45 77.75
C ASP A 873 94.94 35.32 76.74
N THR A 874 96.01 34.52 76.80
CA THR A 874 96.20 33.34 75.94
C THR A 874 95.22 32.20 76.26
N ILE A 875 94.76 32.07 77.51
CA ILE A 875 93.71 31.09 77.87
C ILE A 875 92.33 31.55 77.36
N ALA A 876 92.02 32.85 77.47
CA ALA A 876 90.75 33.40 76.97
C ALA A 876 90.57 33.25 75.45
N ILE A 877 91.66 33.39 74.68
CA ILE A 877 91.68 33.20 73.22
C ILE A 877 91.47 31.72 72.82
N LEU A 878 91.82 30.76 73.68
CA LEU A 878 91.63 29.33 73.42
C LEU A 878 90.22 28.84 73.76
N GLN A 879 89.53 29.50 74.70
CA GLN A 879 88.15 29.15 75.08
C GLN A 879 87.07 29.74 74.14
N THR A 880 87.43 30.70 73.28
CA THR A 880 86.50 31.36 72.33
C THR A 880 86.49 30.73 70.93
N ARG A 881 86.91 29.46 70.82
CA ARG A 881 87.09 28.77 69.53
C ARG A 881 86.64 27.30 69.51
N ALA A 882 85.73 26.95 70.42
CA ALA A 882 84.94 25.72 70.45
C ALA A 882 83.46 26.10 70.54
#